data_AF-A0A8H5VCD2-F1
#
_entry.id   AF-A0A8H5VCD2-F1
#
_cell.length_a   1.000
_cell.length_b   1.000
_cell.length_c   1.000
_cell.angle_alpha   90.00
_cell.angle_beta   90.00
_cell.angle_gamma   90.00
#
_symmetry.space_group_name_H-M   'P 1'
#
loop_
_entity.id
_entity.type
_entity.pdbx_description
1 polymer ?
#
loop_
_entity_poly.entity_id
_entity_poly.type
_entity_poly.pdbx_seq_one_letter_code
_entity_poly.pdbx_strand_id
1 'polypeptide(L)'
;MAPTDRSLSLKSLPMRDSSVSGLLAPDGYPQTPSTPRGITPLTSKVTSVLSTTHSDTEFRDTLALLDERGIQNDAETRRSVRLDLQKEVIDSNGEVIAEFGRVAEQLRRIKTTIDKLNNGYEDMKSQVVEAHRQTLPALSEASSLLDQKRQVELKQELLGAFKKHFVMSENEVAALTQTAEPVDDRFFDALSKAKKISKDCEILLGFEKQTLGLELMEQTSKNINLGFQKLYKWIQREFKTLNLENPQMNSSIRRALRVLAERPSLFQNCLDFFSEARERILSDSFYVALTGASPSGIEDPSVKPIDMLAHDPLRYVGDMLAWIHSATVSEREALEVLFVAEGEELAKGFKSGRDAEIWRLIAEDDEAEADFNALKALNDLVDRDISGAARVLRQRMEQVIQANEDTIPAYKLANLINFYRITFQKTLGPSSNLVELIGGLETEALRQFRALVRDHIATLQGEFQHAPLDLGPPAFLQDSLKQLKAISKTYDSSLSTSEDRESEFENVLSDAFEPFMSGCENMAKNMNAQNGAIFLINCISSAIACLEPFEFTQHRTKRLRAKSDDAAKGLITSQYQFFRKGSGLDAIFMKLEEDDDKNASLLDEKELAQASQTLDDFLPSALMDAMDNLKHLQDSKLVRQITEEAAEQFCNDFEQLEEVITEGDDESVDSEDDEGLRSVFPRTAAEIRVLLS
;
A
#
# COMPACT_ATOMS: atom_id res chain seq x y z
N MET A 1 33.44 12.74 46.92
CA MET A 1 33.69 14.19 47.14
C MET A 1 33.19 14.56 48.53
N ALA A 2 33.97 15.40 49.20
CA ALA A 2 33.97 15.67 50.65
C ALA A 2 32.66 16.20 51.26
N PRO A 3 32.46 16.05 52.59
CA PRO A 3 31.60 16.91 53.36
C PRO A 3 32.40 18.09 53.98
N THR A 4 31.84 19.29 53.87
CA THR A 4 32.32 20.54 54.48
C THR A 4 31.66 20.78 55.83
N ASP A 5 32.45 20.67 56.90
CA ASP A 5 32.87 21.73 57.82
C ASP A 5 31.88 22.66 58.58
N ARG A 6 32.27 22.90 59.86
CA ARG A 6 31.92 23.97 60.85
C ARG A 6 30.72 23.73 61.78
N SER A 7 30.82 23.63 63.12
CA SER A 7 31.62 24.18 64.24
C SER A 7 30.84 25.21 65.09
N LEU A 8 31.23 25.31 66.38
CA LEU A 8 30.87 26.27 67.46
C LEU A 8 30.12 25.61 68.64
N SER A 9 30.45 25.81 69.92
CA SER A 9 31.53 26.51 70.61
C SER A 9 31.47 26.11 72.09
N LEU A 10 32.59 25.65 72.65
CA LEU A 10 32.81 25.52 74.10
C LEU A 10 33.19 26.89 74.66
N LYS A 11 32.52 27.32 75.74
CA LYS A 11 32.98 28.39 76.62
C LYS A 11 32.99 27.92 78.08
N SER A 12 34.08 28.30 78.71
CA SER A 12 34.66 27.83 79.97
C SER A 12 34.36 28.75 81.15
N LEU A 13 34.23 28.14 82.35
CA LEU A 13 34.68 28.61 83.68
C LEU A 13 33.93 29.82 84.31
N PRO A 14 33.96 30.02 85.67
CA PRO A 14 34.94 29.49 86.62
C PRO A 14 34.41 28.86 87.93
N MET A 15 35.21 27.94 88.47
CA MET A 15 35.25 27.56 89.89
C MET A 15 36.12 28.58 90.65
N ARG A 16 35.71 28.97 91.86
CA ARG A 16 36.51 29.80 92.76
C ARG A 16 36.54 29.21 94.17
N ASP A 17 37.77 28.83 94.51
CA ASP A 17 38.46 28.63 95.79
C ASP A 17 37.82 29.00 97.14
N SER A 18 37.92 28.02 98.05
CA SER A 18 38.67 28.02 99.34
C SER A 18 38.70 29.36 100.14
N SER A 19 38.38 29.42 101.44
CA SER A 19 39.18 28.92 102.58
C SER A 19 38.87 29.73 103.87
N VAL A 20 39.30 29.21 105.04
CA VAL A 20 39.76 29.93 106.26
C VAL A 20 38.79 30.23 107.44
N SER A 21 38.97 29.41 108.50
CA SER A 21 39.33 29.72 109.92
C SER A 21 38.41 30.33 110.99
N GLY A 22 38.64 29.82 112.22
CA GLY A 22 38.66 30.54 113.51
C GLY A 22 37.54 30.15 114.48
N LEU A 23 37.77 29.33 115.53
CA LEU A 23 38.20 29.70 116.91
C LEU A 23 37.22 30.69 117.58
N LEU A 24 36.75 30.63 118.83
CA LEU A 24 36.98 29.90 120.10
C LEU A 24 35.86 30.37 121.06
N ALA A 25 35.55 29.63 122.13
CA ALA A 25 34.97 30.23 123.36
C ALA A 25 35.50 29.49 124.62
N PRO A 26 35.84 30.22 125.71
CA PRO A 26 36.46 29.69 126.93
C PRO A 26 35.44 29.49 128.08
N ASP A 27 35.85 28.85 129.18
CA ASP A 27 35.34 29.20 130.51
C ASP A 27 36.29 28.74 131.63
N GLY A 28 36.51 29.63 132.59
CA GLY A 28 37.30 29.40 133.80
C GLY A 28 36.56 29.96 135.02
N TYR A 29 36.37 29.12 136.04
CA TYR A 29 35.87 29.50 137.36
C TYR A 29 37.02 29.87 138.31
N PRO A 30 36.82 30.82 139.24
CA PRO A 30 37.60 30.86 140.48
C PRO A 30 36.71 30.71 141.73
N GLN A 31 37.18 29.90 142.69
CA GLN A 31 36.67 29.86 144.07
C GLN A 31 37.76 30.27 145.07
N THR A 32 37.44 31.35 145.79
CA THR A 32 37.62 31.65 147.23
C THR A 32 38.83 31.13 148.03
N PRO A 33 39.54 32.02 148.76
CA PRO A 33 40.62 31.69 149.69
C PRO A 33 40.15 31.53 151.15
N SER A 34 40.99 30.90 151.98
CA SER A 34 40.74 30.64 153.41
C SER A 34 41.82 31.20 154.35
N THR A 35 41.37 31.86 155.43
CA THR A 35 41.94 32.00 156.81
C THR A 35 43.17 32.92 157.02
N PRO A 36 43.34 33.65 158.17
CA PRO A 36 43.18 33.20 159.57
C PRO A 36 42.53 34.19 160.57
N ARG A 37 42.52 33.79 161.85
CA ARG A 37 41.76 34.31 163.01
C ARG A 37 42.25 35.66 163.56
N GLY A 38 41.29 36.49 163.98
CA GLY A 38 41.42 37.33 165.18
C GLY A 38 41.27 38.85 165.02
N ILE A 39 40.09 39.35 164.60
CA ILE A 39 39.50 40.69 164.89
C ILE A 39 37.99 40.57 164.55
N THR A 40 37.10 41.28 165.26
CA THR A 40 35.63 41.22 165.14
C THR A 40 35.10 41.48 163.69
N PRO A 41 34.09 40.74 163.22
CA PRO A 41 33.63 40.75 161.81
C PRO A 41 32.90 42.02 161.37
N LEU A 42 32.52 42.89 162.31
CA LEU A 42 31.94 44.19 161.99
C LEU A 42 33.02 45.18 161.53
N THR A 43 34.20 45.13 162.17
CA THR A 43 35.29 46.06 161.89
C THR A 43 35.88 45.82 160.51
N SER A 44 36.04 44.57 160.06
CA SER A 44 36.52 44.28 158.69
C SER A 44 35.53 44.69 157.60
N LYS A 45 34.22 44.55 157.85
CA LYS A 45 33.17 45.00 156.94
C LYS A 45 33.08 46.52 156.88
N VAL A 46 33.21 47.22 158.01
CA VAL A 46 33.25 48.69 158.03
C VAL A 46 34.51 49.23 157.34
N THR A 47 35.68 48.62 157.56
CA THR A 47 36.91 48.99 156.84
C THR A 47 36.80 48.70 155.35
N SER A 48 36.15 47.60 154.94
CA SER A 48 35.88 47.27 153.53
C SER A 48 34.97 48.28 152.85
N VAL A 49 33.87 48.69 153.51
CA VAL A 49 32.91 49.68 152.97
C VAL A 49 33.50 51.09 152.94
N LEU A 50 34.39 51.43 153.89
CA LEU A 50 35.12 52.70 153.87
C LEU A 50 36.30 52.71 152.89
N SER A 51 36.79 51.53 152.48
CA SER A 51 37.86 51.39 151.48
C SER A 51 37.37 51.35 150.03
N THR A 52 36.07 51.19 149.81
CA THR A 52 35.46 51.32 148.48
C THR A 52 35.31 52.80 148.13
N THR A 53 36.26 53.28 147.33
CA THR A 53 36.34 54.63 146.78
C THR A 53 35.08 54.97 145.98
N HIS A 54 34.51 56.17 146.16
CA HIS A 54 33.31 56.70 145.46
C HIS A 54 33.47 56.86 143.92
N SER A 55 34.51 56.31 143.30
CA SER A 55 34.88 56.49 141.90
C SER A 55 34.52 55.32 140.99
N ASP A 56 33.97 54.23 141.51
CA ASP A 56 33.56 53.06 140.72
C ASP A 56 32.14 53.26 140.13
N THR A 57 32.05 53.35 138.80
CA THR A 57 30.79 53.62 138.09
C THR A 57 29.79 52.47 138.22
N GLU A 58 30.25 51.22 138.24
CA GLU A 58 29.38 50.06 138.47
C GLU A 58 28.82 50.08 139.89
N PHE A 59 29.63 50.48 140.87
CA PHE A 59 29.17 50.66 142.25
C PHE A 59 28.16 51.81 142.38
N ARG A 60 28.36 52.92 141.65
CA ARG A 60 27.42 54.05 141.64
C ARG A 60 26.11 53.70 140.94
N ASP A 61 26.15 52.97 139.84
CA ASP A 61 24.96 52.56 139.10
C ASP A 61 24.20 51.45 139.84
N THR A 62 24.90 50.54 140.53
CA THR A 62 24.25 49.58 141.43
C THR A 62 23.65 50.27 142.65
N LEU A 63 24.28 51.30 143.22
CA LEU A 63 23.68 52.16 144.24
C LEU A 63 22.48 52.94 143.71
N ALA A 64 22.54 53.47 142.48
CA ALA A 64 21.42 54.17 141.85
C ALA A 64 20.24 53.22 141.61
N LEU A 65 20.50 52.00 141.13
CA LEU A 65 19.49 50.95 141.00
C LEU A 65 18.93 50.51 142.35
N LEU A 66 19.75 50.50 143.40
CA LEU A 66 19.31 50.16 144.76
C LEU A 66 18.46 51.28 145.39
N ASP A 67 18.80 52.53 145.12
CA ASP A 67 18.08 53.74 145.55
C ASP A 67 16.75 53.90 144.80
N GLU A 68 16.74 53.68 143.49
CA GLU A 68 15.52 53.67 142.65
C GLU A 68 14.56 52.55 143.07
N ARG A 69 15.08 51.46 143.63
CA ARG A 69 14.30 50.35 144.21
C ARG A 69 13.72 50.64 145.60
N GLY A 70 14.08 51.76 146.26
CA GLY A 70 13.44 52.23 147.49
C GLY A 70 13.47 51.25 148.68
N ILE A 71 14.53 50.44 148.79
CA ILE A 71 14.60 49.32 149.74
C ILE A 71 14.79 49.83 151.18
N GLN A 72 13.82 49.58 152.07
CA GLN A 72 13.92 49.90 153.49
C GLN A 72 14.67 48.80 154.27
N ASN A 73 15.47 49.21 155.26
CA ASN A 73 16.39 48.34 156.01
C ASN A 73 15.70 47.58 157.16
N ASP A 74 14.80 46.66 156.81
CA ASP A 74 14.15 45.74 157.74
C ASP A 74 14.82 44.34 157.70
N ALA A 75 14.55 43.52 158.72
CA ALA A 75 15.13 42.18 158.83
C ALA A 75 14.64 41.21 157.75
N GLU A 76 13.43 41.42 157.22
CA GLU A 76 12.83 40.60 156.16
C GLU A 76 13.38 40.95 154.77
N THR A 77 13.48 42.24 154.43
CA THR A 77 14.06 42.71 153.16
C THR A 77 15.52 42.30 153.00
N ARG A 78 16.29 42.24 154.10
CA ARG A 78 17.67 41.71 154.06
C ARG A 78 17.77 40.23 153.64
N ARG A 79 16.71 39.44 153.82
CA ARG A 79 16.64 38.03 153.38
C ARG A 79 16.05 37.88 151.98
N SER A 80 15.09 38.73 151.57
CA SER A 80 14.38 38.58 150.29
C SER A 80 15.10 39.20 149.08
N VAL A 81 15.84 40.31 149.24
CA VAL A 81 16.42 41.05 148.10
C VAL A 81 17.33 40.19 147.22
N ARG A 82 18.12 39.28 147.80
CA ARG A 82 18.95 38.36 147.02
C ARG A 82 18.11 37.34 146.23
N LEU A 83 17.03 36.85 146.84
CA LEU A 83 16.13 35.89 146.20
C LEU A 83 15.34 36.56 145.08
N ASP A 84 14.87 37.80 145.28
CA ASP A 84 14.12 38.56 144.28
C ASP A 84 14.99 38.94 143.08
N LEU A 85 16.25 39.37 143.32
CA LEU A 85 17.20 39.65 142.24
C LEU A 85 17.55 38.38 141.44
N GLN A 86 17.76 37.25 142.12
CA GLN A 86 18.00 35.97 141.45
C GLN A 86 16.79 35.53 140.63
N LYS A 87 15.58 35.75 141.13
CA LYS A 87 14.33 35.46 140.41
C LYS A 87 14.21 36.33 139.15
N GLU A 88 14.49 37.62 139.23
CA GLU A 88 14.43 38.54 138.09
C GLU A 88 15.45 38.17 136.98
N VAL A 89 16.67 37.78 137.36
CA VAL A 89 17.68 37.29 136.41
C VAL A 89 17.26 35.95 135.78
N ILE A 90 16.59 35.08 136.54
CA ILE A 90 16.03 33.82 136.00
C ILE A 90 14.87 34.12 135.04
N ASP A 91 13.99 35.06 135.38
CA ASP A 91 12.83 35.41 134.56
C ASP A 91 13.25 36.06 133.24
N SER A 92 14.21 37.00 133.28
CA SER A 92 14.76 37.64 132.07
C SER A 92 15.53 36.66 131.17
N ASN A 93 16.36 35.78 131.74
CA ASN A 93 16.99 34.69 130.97
C ASN A 93 15.95 33.70 130.41
N GLY A 94 14.86 33.47 131.14
CA GLY A 94 13.73 32.65 130.68
C GLY A 94 13.04 33.24 129.45
N GLU A 95 12.86 34.56 129.42
CA GLU A 95 12.27 35.28 128.29
C GLU A 95 13.17 35.22 127.05
N VAL A 96 14.49 35.38 127.21
CA VAL A 96 15.46 35.23 126.11
C VAL A 96 15.46 33.81 125.56
N ILE A 97 15.44 32.77 126.42
CA ILE A 97 15.36 31.37 125.97
C ILE A 97 14.04 31.09 125.24
N ALA A 98 12.94 31.71 125.66
CA ALA A 98 11.66 31.56 124.97
C ALA A 98 11.70 32.15 123.55
N GLU A 99 12.29 33.33 123.37
CA GLU A 99 12.45 33.95 122.04
C GLU A 99 13.43 33.16 121.15
N PHE A 100 14.58 32.72 121.66
CA PHE A 100 15.49 31.85 120.90
C PHE A 100 14.88 30.47 120.57
N GLY A 101 14.02 29.95 121.45
CA GLY A 101 13.23 28.75 121.21
C GLY A 101 12.29 28.90 120.01
N ARG A 102 11.64 30.06 119.86
CA ARG A 102 10.81 30.36 118.68
C ARG A 102 11.64 30.38 117.39
N VAL A 103 12.83 30.97 117.41
CA VAL A 103 13.73 31.03 116.23
C VAL A 103 14.25 29.64 115.86
N ALA A 104 14.65 28.83 116.85
CA ALA A 104 15.09 27.45 116.63
C ALA A 104 13.97 26.58 116.03
N GLU A 105 12.72 26.79 116.44
CA GLU A 105 11.56 26.08 115.90
C GLU A 105 11.28 26.47 114.44
N GLN A 106 11.44 27.76 114.08
CA GLN A 106 11.33 28.22 112.68
C GLN A 106 12.43 27.61 111.79
N LEU A 107 13.67 27.55 112.29
CA LEU A 107 14.78 26.89 111.59
C LEU A 107 14.55 25.38 111.40
N ARG A 108 13.99 24.70 112.41
CA ARG A 108 13.55 23.29 112.26
C ARG A 108 12.46 23.13 111.22
N ARG A 109 11.47 24.02 111.19
CA ARG A 109 10.42 24.01 110.16
C ARG A 109 11.03 24.15 108.76
N ILE A 110 11.89 25.14 108.54
CA ILE A 110 12.55 25.31 107.23
C ILE A 110 13.34 24.07 106.83
N LYS A 111 14.11 23.48 107.75
CA LYS A 111 14.83 22.22 107.49
C LYS A 111 13.87 21.11 107.06
N THR A 112 12.76 20.91 107.78
CA THR A 112 11.77 19.90 107.39
C THR A 112 11.11 20.20 106.03
N THR A 113 10.93 21.46 105.66
CA THR A 113 10.40 21.83 104.34
C THR A 113 11.41 21.55 103.23
N ILE A 114 12.71 21.80 103.48
CA ILE A 114 13.79 21.48 102.54
C ILE A 114 13.94 19.97 102.39
N ASP A 115 13.89 19.21 103.49
CA ASP A 115 13.96 17.75 103.44
C ASP A 115 12.76 17.18 102.65
N LYS A 116 11.55 17.72 102.84
CA LYS A 116 10.36 17.36 102.04
C LYS A 116 10.52 17.71 100.55
N LEU A 117 11.07 18.88 100.24
CA LEU A 117 11.30 19.31 98.86
C LEU A 117 12.36 18.42 98.17
N ASN A 118 13.44 18.10 98.87
CA ASN A 118 14.51 17.27 98.33
C ASN A 118 14.04 15.84 98.10
N ASN A 119 13.26 15.28 99.04
CA ASN A 119 12.60 13.99 98.84
C ASN A 119 11.62 14.03 97.66
N GLY A 120 10.81 15.09 97.54
CA GLY A 120 9.92 15.26 96.39
C GLY A 120 10.66 15.40 95.05
N TYR A 121 11.84 16.03 95.04
CA TYR A 121 12.68 16.13 93.84
C TYR A 121 13.27 14.79 93.44
N GLU A 122 13.81 14.02 94.39
CA GLU A 122 14.34 12.68 94.10
C GLU A 122 13.23 11.69 93.70
N ASP A 123 12.05 11.76 94.33
CA ASP A 123 10.88 10.98 93.93
C ASP A 123 10.44 11.31 92.49
N MET A 124 10.34 12.60 92.16
CA MET A 124 9.97 13.04 90.81
C MET A 124 11.01 12.63 89.78
N LYS A 125 12.31 12.78 90.09
CA LYS A 125 13.41 12.36 89.20
C LYS A 125 13.37 10.85 88.97
N SER A 126 13.15 10.06 90.01
CA SER A 126 13.01 8.60 89.91
C SER A 126 11.84 8.21 89.02
N GLN A 127 10.67 8.84 89.21
CA GLN A 127 9.49 8.62 88.36
C GLN A 127 9.74 8.99 86.90
N VAL A 128 10.43 10.11 86.62
CA VAL A 128 10.76 10.53 85.26
C VAL A 128 11.73 9.55 84.59
N VAL A 129 12.75 9.08 85.30
CA VAL A 129 13.70 8.10 84.75
C VAL A 129 13.01 6.76 84.48
N GLU A 130 12.16 6.30 85.39
CA GLU A 130 11.42 5.05 85.21
C GLU A 130 10.40 5.16 84.06
N ALA A 131 9.67 6.27 83.95
CA ALA A 131 8.79 6.54 82.82
C ALA A 131 9.57 6.58 81.49
N HIS A 132 10.74 7.21 81.45
CA HIS A 132 11.59 7.25 80.26
C HIS A 132 12.16 5.86 79.91
N ARG A 133 12.53 5.05 80.92
CA ARG A 133 12.99 3.66 80.74
C ARG A 133 11.90 2.76 80.18
N GLN A 134 10.64 2.95 80.61
CA GLN A 134 9.49 2.20 80.12
C GLN A 134 9.02 2.68 78.74
N THR A 135 9.10 3.99 78.47
CA THR A 135 8.60 4.58 77.21
C THR A 135 9.57 4.39 76.05
N LEU A 136 10.89 4.38 76.29
CA LEU A 136 11.88 4.31 75.20
C LEU A 136 11.78 3.02 74.36
N PRO A 137 11.61 1.80 74.94
CA PRO A 137 11.38 0.59 74.16
C PRO A 137 10.07 0.66 73.37
N ALA A 138 8.98 1.12 73.98
CA ALA A 138 7.68 1.27 73.31
C ALA A 138 7.73 2.28 72.16
N LEU A 139 8.49 3.38 72.31
CA LEU A 139 8.70 4.37 71.26
C LEU A 139 9.55 3.79 70.11
N SER A 140 10.58 3.01 70.43
CA SER A 140 11.42 2.35 69.41
C SER A 140 10.65 1.29 68.63
N GLU A 141 9.79 0.52 69.31
CA GLU A 141 8.90 -0.45 68.70
C GLU A 141 7.84 0.26 67.85
N ALA A 142 7.23 1.34 68.36
CA ALA A 142 6.28 2.15 67.60
C ALA A 142 6.93 2.77 66.35
N SER A 143 8.17 3.26 66.41
CA SER A 143 8.88 3.75 65.23
C SER A 143 9.14 2.63 64.22
N SER A 144 9.54 1.44 64.68
CA SER A 144 9.74 0.29 63.81
C SER A 144 8.45 -0.16 63.15
N LEU A 145 7.34 -0.19 63.90
CA LEU A 145 6.01 -0.52 63.38
C LEU A 145 5.49 0.54 62.40
N LEU A 146 5.76 1.82 62.62
CA LEU A 146 5.42 2.89 61.68
C LEU A 146 6.23 2.78 60.38
N ASP A 147 7.51 2.46 60.46
CA ASP A 147 8.35 2.21 59.30
C ASP A 147 7.88 0.97 58.52
N GLN A 148 7.55 -0.12 59.23
CA GLN A 148 6.97 -1.32 58.62
C GLN A 148 5.62 -1.02 57.96
N LYS A 149 4.74 -0.28 58.63
CA LYS A 149 3.46 0.15 58.07
C LYS A 149 3.67 0.94 56.77
N ARG A 150 4.58 1.91 56.77
CA ARG A 150 4.91 2.70 55.58
C ARG A 150 5.44 1.84 54.44
N GLN A 151 6.29 0.85 54.74
CA GLN A 151 6.79 -0.11 53.74
C GLN A 151 5.66 -0.98 53.18
N VAL A 152 4.71 -1.42 54.02
CA VAL A 152 3.56 -2.21 53.59
C VAL A 152 2.61 -1.38 52.73
N GLU A 153 2.33 -0.13 53.10
CA GLU A 153 1.50 0.80 52.32
C GLU A 153 2.11 1.04 50.93
N LEU A 154 3.43 1.29 50.85
CA LEU A 154 4.13 1.45 49.57
C LEU A 154 4.05 0.16 48.73
N LYS A 155 4.24 -1.02 49.35
CA LYS A 155 4.09 -2.31 48.66
C LYS A 155 2.67 -2.54 48.16
N GLN A 156 1.65 -2.13 48.92
CA GLN A 156 0.24 -2.24 48.52
C GLN A 156 -0.07 -1.32 47.35
N GLU A 157 0.40 -0.08 47.38
CA GLU A 157 0.25 0.87 46.28
C GLU A 157 0.96 0.37 45.00
N LEU A 158 2.20 -0.12 45.15
CA LEU A 158 2.96 -0.71 44.05
C LEU A 158 2.27 -1.95 43.47
N LEU A 159 1.73 -2.84 44.32
CA LEU A 159 0.99 -4.01 43.87
C LEU A 159 -0.31 -3.62 43.16
N GLY A 160 -0.99 -2.57 43.62
CA GLY A 160 -2.18 -2.01 42.97
C GLY A 160 -1.86 -1.46 41.58
N ALA A 161 -0.78 -0.68 41.46
CA ALA A 161 -0.29 -0.16 40.19
C ALA A 161 0.16 -1.30 39.25
N PHE A 162 0.89 -2.28 39.78
CA PHE A 162 1.33 -3.46 39.04
C PHE A 162 0.14 -4.26 38.50
N LYS A 163 -0.85 -4.59 39.34
CA LYS A 163 -2.04 -5.33 38.92
C LYS A 163 -2.83 -4.58 37.84
N LYS A 164 -3.00 -3.26 37.97
CA LYS A 164 -3.73 -2.45 36.98
C LYS A 164 -3.00 -2.41 35.62
N HIS A 165 -1.67 -2.40 35.64
CA HIS A 165 -0.86 -2.28 34.44
C HIS A 165 -0.64 -3.62 33.74
N PHE A 166 -0.31 -4.67 34.49
CA PHE A 166 0.15 -5.95 33.97
C PHE A 166 -0.92 -7.05 33.96
N VAL A 167 -2.01 -6.92 34.71
CA VAL A 167 -3.07 -7.94 34.77
C VAL A 167 -4.33 -7.44 34.05
N MET A 168 -4.81 -8.22 33.09
CA MET A 168 -6.08 -7.96 32.42
C MET A 168 -7.26 -8.31 33.33
N SER A 169 -8.32 -7.51 33.28
CA SER A 169 -9.56 -7.83 33.98
C SER A 169 -10.31 -8.98 33.29
N GLU A 170 -11.16 -9.69 34.05
CA GLU A 170 -11.96 -10.80 33.51
C GLU A 170 -12.84 -10.36 32.33
N ASN A 171 -13.36 -9.13 32.35
CA ASN A 171 -14.14 -8.55 31.25
C ASN A 171 -13.29 -8.32 29.98
N GLU A 172 -12.03 -7.91 30.12
CA GLU A 172 -11.12 -7.71 28.98
C GLU A 172 -10.69 -9.06 28.38
N VAL A 173 -10.48 -10.07 29.23
CA VAL A 173 -10.19 -11.44 28.79
C VAL A 173 -11.41 -12.06 28.10
N ALA A 174 -12.62 -11.84 28.64
CA ALA A 174 -13.87 -12.29 28.01
C ALA A 174 -14.04 -11.66 26.62
N ALA A 175 -13.80 -10.35 26.48
CA ALA A 175 -13.86 -9.65 25.21
C ALA A 175 -12.94 -10.28 24.16
N LEU A 176 -11.72 -10.70 24.52
CA LEU A 176 -10.78 -11.35 23.59
C LEU A 176 -11.10 -12.82 23.30
N THR A 177 -11.58 -13.57 24.29
CA THR A 177 -11.63 -15.04 24.22
C THR A 177 -13.02 -15.60 23.90
N GLN A 178 -14.09 -14.95 24.35
CA GLN A 178 -15.45 -15.47 24.18
C GLN A 178 -15.98 -15.12 22.80
N THR A 179 -16.31 -16.15 22.01
CA THR A 179 -16.87 -15.99 20.65
C THR A 179 -18.31 -15.42 20.65
N ALA A 180 -18.99 -15.45 21.79
CA ALA A 180 -20.34 -14.92 21.97
C ALA A 180 -20.40 -13.39 22.05
N GLU A 181 -19.32 -12.74 22.50
CA GLU A 181 -19.25 -11.28 22.55
C GLU A 181 -18.91 -10.69 21.17
N PRO A 182 -19.49 -9.54 20.79
CA PRO A 182 -19.22 -8.88 19.51
C PRO A 182 -17.77 -8.39 19.40
N VAL A 183 -17.35 -8.11 18.16
CA VAL A 183 -16.08 -7.41 17.87
C VAL A 183 -16.39 -5.92 17.78
N ASP A 184 -16.28 -5.22 18.92
CA ASP A 184 -16.56 -3.80 19.08
C ASP A 184 -15.29 -3.02 19.52
N ASP A 185 -15.45 -1.73 19.84
CA ASP A 185 -14.34 -0.90 20.35
C ASP A 185 -13.66 -1.53 21.58
N ARG A 186 -14.42 -2.20 22.44
CA ARG A 186 -13.91 -2.84 23.65
C ARG A 186 -12.97 -3.99 23.33
N PHE A 187 -13.28 -4.77 22.28
CA PHE A 187 -12.38 -5.80 21.78
C PHE A 187 -11.04 -5.21 21.31
N PHE A 188 -11.09 -4.16 20.50
CA PHE A 188 -9.87 -3.52 19.98
C PHE A 188 -9.03 -2.87 21.09
N ASP A 189 -9.68 -2.23 22.06
CA ASP A 189 -9.02 -1.64 23.22
C ASP A 189 -8.38 -2.73 24.09
N ALA A 190 -9.08 -3.83 24.38
CA ALA A 190 -8.54 -4.96 25.12
C ALA A 190 -7.35 -5.61 24.41
N LEU A 191 -7.39 -5.72 23.07
CA LEU A 191 -6.30 -6.28 22.27
C LEU A 191 -5.07 -5.35 22.28
N SER A 192 -5.28 -4.03 22.15
CA SER A 192 -4.19 -3.05 22.23
C SER A 192 -3.52 -3.05 23.62
N LYS A 193 -4.32 -3.18 24.68
CA LYS A 193 -3.84 -3.31 26.05
C LYS A 193 -3.05 -4.61 26.24
N ALA A 194 -3.53 -5.74 25.72
CA ALA A 194 -2.80 -7.01 25.79
C ALA A 194 -1.45 -6.93 25.08
N LYS A 195 -1.39 -6.32 23.88
CA LYS A 195 -0.13 -6.09 23.16
C LYS A 195 0.84 -5.21 23.96
N LYS A 196 0.32 -4.12 24.55
CA LYS A 196 1.11 -3.25 25.41
C LYS A 196 1.67 -3.99 26.63
N ILE A 197 0.85 -4.79 27.31
CA ILE A 197 1.29 -5.65 28.42
C ILE A 197 2.40 -6.59 27.96
N SER A 198 2.24 -7.25 26.82
CA SER A 198 3.27 -8.16 26.28
C SER A 198 4.60 -7.46 26.06
N LYS A 199 4.59 -6.22 25.52
CA LYS A 199 5.79 -5.42 25.32
C LYS A 199 6.39 -4.96 26.65
N ASP A 200 5.56 -4.50 27.58
CA ASP A 200 6.02 -4.02 28.89
C ASP A 200 6.56 -5.18 29.76
N CYS A 201 6.11 -6.42 29.51
CA CYS A 201 6.67 -7.63 30.12
C CYS A 201 8.13 -7.87 29.71
N GLU A 202 8.58 -7.40 28.55
CA GLU A 202 10.00 -7.48 28.15
C GLU A 202 10.90 -6.74 29.15
N ILE A 203 10.42 -5.63 29.72
CA ILE A 203 11.12 -4.87 30.75
C ILE A 203 11.25 -5.71 32.04
N LEU A 204 10.24 -6.52 32.37
CA LEU A 204 10.25 -7.41 33.53
C LEU A 204 11.25 -8.57 33.39
N LEU A 205 11.60 -8.96 32.16
CA LEU A 205 12.61 -9.98 31.88
C LEU A 205 14.05 -9.51 32.15
N GLY A 206 14.27 -8.19 32.22
CA GLY A 206 15.55 -7.58 32.58
C GLY A 206 15.89 -7.69 34.08
N PHE A 207 14.97 -8.16 34.93
CA PHE A 207 15.17 -8.31 36.36
C PHE A 207 15.53 -9.76 36.75
N GLU A 208 16.17 -9.93 37.91
CA GLU A 208 16.73 -11.22 38.41
C GLU A 208 15.70 -12.35 38.59
N LYS A 209 14.39 -12.06 38.63
CA LYS A 209 13.31 -13.04 38.76
C LYS A 209 12.39 -13.01 37.54
N GLN A 210 12.79 -13.74 36.50
CA GLN A 210 12.13 -13.74 35.18
C GLN A 210 10.84 -14.55 35.12
N THR A 211 10.56 -15.43 36.10
CA THR A 211 9.44 -16.39 36.05
C THR A 211 8.07 -15.73 35.92
N LEU A 212 7.82 -14.64 36.65
CA LEU A 212 6.55 -13.91 36.59
C LEU A 212 6.36 -13.19 35.25
N GLY A 213 7.43 -12.58 34.72
CA GLY A 213 7.40 -11.93 33.41
C GLY A 213 7.12 -12.93 32.29
N LEU A 214 7.75 -14.10 32.34
CA LEU A 214 7.52 -15.19 31.39
C LEU A 214 6.09 -15.74 31.46
N GLU A 215 5.57 -16.04 32.66
CA GLU A 215 4.20 -16.54 32.84
C GLU A 215 3.16 -15.53 32.34
N LEU A 216 3.34 -14.25 32.66
CA LEU A 216 2.44 -13.21 32.21
C LEU A 216 2.51 -13.00 30.69
N MET A 217 3.71 -13.06 30.11
CA MET A 217 3.90 -12.98 28.67
C MET A 217 3.24 -14.16 27.95
N GLU A 218 3.35 -15.38 28.49
CA GLU A 218 2.68 -16.57 27.95
C GLU A 218 1.15 -16.44 28.00
N GLN A 219 0.59 -16.04 29.15
CA GLN A 219 -0.85 -15.82 29.30
C GLN A 219 -1.37 -14.73 28.36
N THR A 220 -0.64 -13.62 28.26
CA THR A 220 -1.01 -12.49 27.40
C THR A 220 -0.90 -12.87 25.92
N SER A 221 0.15 -13.58 25.52
CA SER A 221 0.32 -14.11 24.16
C SER A 221 -0.80 -15.08 23.79
N LYS A 222 -1.20 -15.96 24.71
CA LYS A 222 -2.35 -16.86 24.51
C LYS A 222 -3.65 -16.07 24.28
N ASN A 223 -3.90 -15.04 25.08
CA ASN A 223 -5.08 -14.17 24.91
C ASN A 223 -5.05 -13.39 23.59
N ILE A 224 -3.88 -12.90 23.17
CA ILE A 224 -3.69 -12.24 21.86
C ILE A 224 -4.01 -13.23 20.72
N ASN A 225 -3.47 -14.45 20.78
CA ASN A 225 -3.73 -15.48 19.76
C ASN A 225 -5.21 -15.86 19.68
N LEU A 226 -5.89 -16.03 20.82
CA LEU A 226 -7.33 -16.27 20.86
C LEU A 226 -8.13 -15.07 20.32
N GLY A 227 -7.69 -13.85 20.63
CA GLY A 227 -8.25 -12.61 20.07
C GLY A 227 -8.16 -12.56 18.55
N PHE A 228 -6.99 -12.85 17.98
CA PHE A 228 -6.81 -12.93 16.53
C PHE A 228 -7.64 -14.05 15.88
N GLN A 229 -7.77 -15.22 16.53
CA GLN A 229 -8.66 -16.28 16.05
C GLN A 229 -10.13 -15.87 16.08
N LYS A 230 -10.56 -15.15 17.13
CA LYS A 230 -11.92 -14.60 17.23
C LYS A 230 -12.17 -13.57 16.11
N LEU A 231 -11.21 -12.66 15.89
CA LEU A 231 -11.26 -11.65 14.83
C LEU A 231 -11.34 -12.30 13.45
N TYR A 232 -10.49 -13.30 13.19
CA TYR A 232 -10.49 -14.09 11.96
C TYR A 232 -11.86 -14.75 11.68
N LYS A 233 -12.42 -15.46 12.67
CA LYS A 233 -13.75 -16.10 12.55
C LYS A 233 -14.89 -15.10 12.42
N TRP A 234 -14.73 -13.89 12.95
CA TRP A 234 -15.71 -12.83 12.78
C TRP A 234 -15.66 -12.27 11.36
N ILE A 235 -14.48 -11.92 10.85
CA ILE A 235 -14.28 -11.45 9.46
C ILE A 235 -14.82 -12.47 8.45
N GLN A 236 -14.56 -13.77 8.63
CA GLN A 236 -15.10 -14.82 7.77
C GLN A 236 -16.63 -14.87 7.76
N ARG A 237 -17.29 -14.58 8.89
CA ARG A 237 -18.76 -14.54 8.96
C ARG A 237 -19.30 -13.31 8.25
N GLU A 238 -18.69 -12.15 8.50
CA GLU A 238 -19.07 -10.90 7.85
C GLU A 238 -18.89 -10.97 6.32
N PHE A 239 -17.83 -11.61 5.82
CA PHE A 239 -17.63 -11.81 4.38
C PHE A 239 -18.70 -12.67 3.70
N LYS A 240 -19.33 -13.61 4.41
CA LYS A 240 -20.46 -14.38 3.86
C LYS A 240 -21.73 -13.55 3.71
N THR A 241 -21.91 -12.55 4.58
CA THR A 241 -23.10 -11.69 4.62
C THR A 241 -22.82 -10.30 4.08
N LEU A 242 -21.66 -10.10 3.44
CA LEU A 242 -21.18 -8.80 3.04
C LEU A 242 -22.05 -8.23 1.93
N ASN A 243 -22.78 -7.16 2.25
CA ASN A 243 -23.33 -6.28 1.25
C ASN A 243 -22.39 -5.08 1.10
N LEU A 244 -21.68 -5.02 -0.03
CA LEU A 244 -20.74 -3.95 -0.38
C LEU A 244 -21.41 -2.57 -0.43
N GLU A 245 -22.74 -2.51 -0.57
CA GLU A 245 -23.54 -1.28 -0.61
C GLU A 245 -23.75 -0.62 0.77
N ASN A 246 -23.40 -1.28 1.89
CA ASN A 246 -23.60 -0.73 3.24
C ASN A 246 -22.31 -0.08 3.80
N PRO A 247 -22.23 1.27 3.87
CA PRO A 247 -20.99 1.96 4.27
C PRO A 247 -20.56 1.72 5.72
N GLN A 248 -21.52 1.44 6.62
CA GLN A 248 -21.24 1.22 8.04
C GLN A 248 -20.51 -0.11 8.26
N MET A 249 -20.96 -1.17 7.59
CA MET A 249 -20.31 -2.48 7.60
C MET A 249 -18.87 -2.40 7.08
N ASN A 250 -18.65 -1.58 6.04
CA ASN A 250 -17.32 -1.38 5.47
C ASN A 250 -16.35 -0.74 6.47
N SER A 251 -16.81 0.10 7.42
CA SER A 251 -15.93 0.75 8.41
C SER A 251 -15.39 -0.20 9.49
N SER A 252 -16.23 -1.08 10.04
CA SER A 252 -15.84 -2.04 11.08
C SER A 252 -14.94 -3.15 10.51
N ILE A 253 -15.24 -3.61 9.29
CA ILE A 253 -14.45 -4.62 8.60
C ILE A 253 -13.06 -4.07 8.23
N ARG A 254 -12.99 -2.82 7.75
CA ARG A 254 -11.72 -2.11 7.49
C ARG A 254 -10.81 -2.07 8.70
N ARG A 255 -11.33 -1.62 9.85
CA ARG A 255 -10.57 -1.64 11.12
C ARG A 255 -10.12 -3.05 11.50
N ALA A 256 -10.97 -4.05 11.32
CA ALA A 256 -10.64 -5.45 11.61
C ALA A 256 -9.54 -6.00 10.69
N LEU A 257 -9.60 -5.72 9.38
CA LEU A 257 -8.59 -6.11 8.40
C LEU A 257 -7.24 -5.47 8.67
N ARG A 258 -7.22 -4.18 9.06
CA ARG A 258 -6.01 -3.48 9.47
C ARG A 258 -5.30 -4.14 10.64
N VAL A 259 -6.06 -4.51 11.66
CA VAL A 259 -5.49 -5.21 12.83
C VAL A 259 -5.04 -6.62 12.45
N LEU A 260 -5.79 -7.32 11.58
CA LEU A 260 -5.42 -8.65 11.10
C LEU A 260 -4.15 -8.64 10.22
N ALA A 261 -3.88 -7.54 9.50
CA ALA A 261 -2.69 -7.39 8.67
C ALA A 261 -1.36 -7.52 9.45
N GLU A 262 -1.39 -7.36 10.78
CA GLU A 262 -0.26 -7.67 11.66
C GLU A 262 0.13 -9.16 11.65
N ARG A 263 -0.75 -10.06 11.18
CA ARG A 263 -0.50 -11.49 11.00
C ARG A 263 -0.71 -11.85 9.52
N PRO A 264 0.34 -11.75 8.67
CA PRO A 264 0.22 -11.89 7.22
C PRO A 264 -0.46 -13.19 6.76
N SER A 265 -0.17 -14.31 7.42
CA SER A 265 -0.77 -15.62 7.08
C SER A 265 -2.28 -15.67 7.31
N LEU A 266 -2.78 -15.10 8.41
CA LEU A 266 -4.22 -15.03 8.70
C LEU A 266 -4.94 -14.06 7.77
N PHE A 267 -4.27 -12.97 7.40
CA PHE A 267 -4.78 -12.00 6.45
C PHE A 267 -4.94 -12.61 5.04
N GLN A 268 -3.91 -13.30 4.53
CA GLN A 268 -4.00 -13.98 3.23
C GLN A 268 -5.11 -15.03 3.20
N ASN A 269 -5.21 -15.88 4.23
CA ASN A 269 -6.30 -16.85 4.34
C ASN A 269 -7.70 -16.20 4.39
N CYS A 270 -7.83 -14.97 4.90
CA CYS A 270 -9.09 -14.21 4.86
C CYS A 270 -9.39 -13.70 3.45
N LEU A 271 -8.38 -13.22 2.72
CA LEU A 271 -8.55 -12.81 1.33
C LEU A 271 -8.92 -13.99 0.44
N ASP A 272 -8.34 -15.16 0.68
CA ASP A 272 -8.73 -16.39 -0.03
C ASP A 272 -10.19 -16.73 0.20
N PHE A 273 -10.63 -16.75 1.47
CA PHE A 273 -12.03 -16.99 1.83
C PHE A 273 -12.99 -15.93 1.27
N PHE A 274 -12.57 -14.66 1.28
CA PHE A 274 -13.30 -13.56 0.67
C PHE A 274 -13.48 -13.82 -0.82
N SER A 275 -12.39 -14.15 -1.53
CA SER A 275 -12.44 -14.38 -2.96
C SER A 275 -13.32 -15.56 -3.35
N GLU A 276 -13.28 -16.66 -2.58
CA GLU A 276 -14.15 -17.81 -2.80
C GLU A 276 -15.64 -17.45 -2.61
N ALA A 277 -15.96 -16.64 -1.59
CA ALA A 277 -17.32 -16.19 -1.35
C ALA A 277 -17.81 -15.25 -2.46
N ARG A 278 -16.98 -14.30 -2.90
CA ARG A 278 -17.30 -13.39 -4.00
C ARG A 278 -17.40 -14.11 -5.34
N GLU A 279 -16.47 -15.02 -5.65
CA GLU A 279 -16.51 -15.89 -6.83
C GLU A 279 -17.85 -16.59 -6.96
N ARG A 280 -18.33 -17.17 -5.86
CA ARG A 280 -19.64 -17.83 -5.83
C ARG A 280 -20.79 -16.86 -6.07
N ILE A 281 -20.80 -15.70 -5.41
CA ILE A 281 -21.87 -14.70 -5.55
C ILE A 281 -21.92 -14.15 -6.97
N LEU A 282 -20.77 -13.82 -7.56
CA LEU A 282 -20.68 -13.27 -8.92
C LEU A 282 -21.01 -14.34 -9.96
N SER A 283 -20.58 -15.58 -9.77
CA SER A 283 -20.95 -16.71 -10.64
C SER A 283 -22.46 -16.98 -10.60
N ASP A 284 -23.07 -17.02 -9.40
CA ASP A 284 -24.50 -17.19 -9.24
C ASP A 284 -25.28 -16.02 -9.87
N SER A 285 -24.82 -14.78 -9.65
CA SER A 285 -25.40 -13.57 -10.25
C SER A 285 -25.33 -13.59 -11.78
N PHE A 286 -24.20 -14.05 -12.35
CA PHE A 286 -24.04 -14.22 -13.78
C PHE A 286 -25.00 -15.30 -14.32
N TYR A 287 -25.13 -16.42 -13.61
CA TYR A 287 -26.09 -17.47 -13.97
C TYR A 287 -27.54 -16.97 -13.98
N VAL A 288 -27.92 -16.15 -13.00
CA VAL A 288 -29.25 -15.51 -12.97
C VAL A 288 -29.40 -14.55 -14.15
N ALA A 289 -28.38 -13.77 -14.50
CA ALA A 289 -28.43 -12.89 -15.66
C ALA A 289 -28.59 -13.66 -16.98
N LEU A 290 -27.94 -14.83 -17.10
CA LEU A 290 -28.06 -15.69 -18.28
C LEU A 290 -29.45 -16.32 -18.39
N THR A 291 -29.95 -16.91 -17.31
CA THR A 291 -31.14 -17.79 -17.33
C THR A 291 -32.44 -17.14 -16.85
N GLY A 292 -32.37 -16.01 -16.15
CA GLY A 292 -33.48 -15.36 -15.45
C GLY A 292 -34.02 -16.12 -14.24
N ALA A 293 -33.44 -17.27 -13.93
CA ALA A 293 -33.80 -18.10 -12.79
C ALA A 293 -32.70 -18.03 -11.73
N SER A 294 -33.08 -17.78 -10.49
CA SER A 294 -32.19 -18.03 -9.36
C SER A 294 -31.76 -19.50 -9.34
N PRO A 295 -30.55 -19.87 -8.86
CA PRO A 295 -30.16 -21.27 -8.65
C PRO A 295 -31.14 -22.08 -7.77
N SER A 296 -32.06 -21.41 -7.06
CA SER A 296 -33.17 -22.03 -6.31
C SER A 296 -34.44 -22.29 -7.14
N GLY A 297 -34.44 -22.01 -8.44
CA GLY A 297 -35.56 -22.20 -9.37
C GLY A 297 -36.66 -21.13 -9.31
N ILE A 298 -36.40 -20.01 -8.64
CA ILE A 298 -37.34 -18.87 -8.57
C ILE A 298 -37.02 -17.93 -9.73
N GLU A 299 -37.98 -17.73 -10.63
CA GLU A 299 -37.88 -16.78 -11.74
C GLU A 299 -38.01 -15.34 -11.21
N ASP A 300 -37.07 -14.47 -11.58
CA ASP A 300 -37.20 -13.04 -11.33
C ASP A 300 -37.80 -12.37 -12.58
N PRO A 301 -39.08 -11.94 -12.55
CA PRO A 301 -39.74 -11.35 -13.72
C PRO A 301 -39.18 -9.98 -14.12
N SER A 302 -38.27 -9.40 -13.33
CA SER A 302 -37.64 -8.10 -13.62
C SER A 302 -36.42 -8.19 -14.56
N VAL A 303 -35.79 -9.37 -14.68
CA VAL A 303 -34.58 -9.57 -15.46
C VAL A 303 -34.92 -10.32 -16.75
N LYS A 304 -34.63 -9.71 -17.92
CA LYS A 304 -34.71 -10.42 -19.20
C LYS A 304 -33.48 -11.32 -19.35
N PRO A 305 -33.64 -12.65 -19.44
CA PRO A 305 -32.51 -13.57 -19.59
C PRO A 305 -31.70 -13.28 -20.85
N ILE A 306 -30.37 -13.27 -20.71
CA ILE A 306 -29.47 -13.11 -21.86
C ILE A 306 -29.62 -14.30 -22.83
N ASP A 307 -29.93 -15.50 -22.32
CA ASP A 307 -30.12 -16.72 -23.14
C ASP A 307 -31.28 -16.61 -24.15
N MET A 308 -32.24 -15.68 -23.97
CA MET A 308 -33.29 -15.42 -24.97
C MET A 308 -32.72 -14.87 -26.29
N LEU A 309 -31.52 -14.29 -26.25
CA LEU A 309 -30.82 -13.69 -27.40
C LEU A 309 -29.88 -14.67 -28.10
N ALA A 310 -29.86 -15.96 -27.72
CA ALA A 310 -28.96 -16.96 -28.30
C ALA A 310 -29.10 -17.14 -29.83
N HIS A 311 -30.20 -16.67 -30.43
CA HIS A 311 -30.41 -16.67 -31.89
C HIS A 311 -29.57 -15.61 -32.63
N ASP A 312 -29.07 -14.59 -31.93
CA ASP A 312 -28.17 -13.56 -32.45
C ASP A 312 -26.80 -13.67 -31.74
N PRO A 313 -25.84 -14.40 -32.33
CA PRO A 313 -24.54 -14.68 -31.72
C PRO A 313 -23.76 -13.42 -31.28
N LEU A 314 -23.83 -12.34 -32.08
CA LEU A 314 -23.08 -11.11 -31.80
C LEU A 314 -23.67 -10.39 -30.60
N ARG A 315 -25.00 -10.29 -30.53
CA ARG A 315 -25.67 -9.65 -29.41
C ARG A 315 -25.55 -10.48 -28.14
N TYR A 316 -25.72 -11.80 -28.24
CA TYR A 316 -25.60 -12.71 -27.10
C TYR A 316 -24.21 -12.61 -26.44
N VAL A 317 -23.13 -12.70 -27.25
CA VAL A 317 -21.77 -12.55 -26.73
C VAL A 317 -21.48 -11.13 -26.27
N GLY A 318 -22.00 -10.11 -26.96
CA GLY A 318 -21.89 -8.72 -26.55
C GLY A 318 -22.50 -8.44 -25.18
N ASP A 319 -23.70 -8.96 -24.92
CA ASP A 319 -24.40 -8.77 -23.65
C ASP A 319 -23.73 -9.56 -22.50
N MET A 320 -23.22 -10.76 -22.77
CA MET A 320 -22.41 -11.52 -21.79
C MET A 320 -21.12 -10.77 -21.42
N LEU A 321 -20.38 -10.26 -22.41
CA LEU A 321 -19.15 -9.49 -22.17
C LEU A 321 -19.43 -8.16 -21.47
N ALA A 322 -20.53 -7.49 -21.83
CA ALA A 322 -20.97 -6.26 -21.17
C ALA A 322 -21.31 -6.49 -19.70
N TRP A 323 -22.00 -7.58 -19.38
CA TRP A 323 -22.31 -7.94 -17.99
C TRP A 323 -21.03 -8.18 -17.20
N ILE A 324 -20.10 -8.98 -17.73
CA ILE A 324 -18.83 -9.28 -17.06
C ILE A 324 -18.03 -7.99 -16.87
N HIS A 325 -17.96 -7.13 -17.87
CA HIS A 325 -17.30 -5.83 -17.77
C HIS A 325 -17.92 -4.95 -16.68
N SER A 326 -19.25 -4.84 -16.62
CA SER A 326 -19.94 -4.10 -15.57
C SER A 326 -19.65 -4.68 -14.19
N ALA A 327 -19.67 -6.01 -14.06
CA ALA A 327 -19.34 -6.69 -12.81
C ALA A 327 -17.88 -6.41 -12.41
N THR A 328 -16.93 -6.48 -13.35
CA THR A 328 -15.52 -6.16 -13.10
C THR A 328 -15.31 -4.75 -12.60
N VAL A 329 -15.94 -3.77 -13.25
CA VAL A 329 -15.82 -2.36 -12.84
C VAL A 329 -16.42 -2.17 -11.45
N SER A 330 -17.63 -2.71 -11.21
CA SER A 330 -18.28 -2.59 -9.91
C SER A 330 -17.51 -3.27 -8.78
N GLU A 331 -16.91 -4.44 -9.04
CA GLU A 331 -16.09 -5.16 -8.06
C GLU A 331 -14.82 -4.39 -7.74
N ARG A 332 -14.14 -3.89 -8.79
CA ARG A 332 -12.94 -3.06 -8.61
C ARG A 332 -13.25 -1.83 -7.79
N GLU A 333 -14.31 -1.09 -8.11
CA GLU A 333 -14.72 0.10 -7.33
C GLU A 333 -15.05 -0.24 -5.88
N ALA A 334 -15.78 -1.34 -5.64
CA ALA A 334 -16.13 -1.76 -4.29
C ALA A 334 -14.90 -2.17 -3.46
N LEU A 335 -13.95 -2.87 -4.08
CA LEU A 335 -12.69 -3.25 -3.44
C LEU A 335 -11.73 -2.07 -3.28
N GLU A 336 -11.73 -1.09 -4.19
CA GLU A 336 -11.01 0.17 -4.03
C GLU A 336 -11.50 0.91 -2.78
N VAL A 337 -12.82 0.99 -2.58
CA VAL A 337 -13.41 1.58 -1.37
C VAL A 337 -13.01 0.83 -0.10
N LEU A 338 -12.89 -0.51 -0.18
CA LEU A 338 -12.52 -1.35 0.96
C LEU A 338 -11.01 -1.27 1.30
N PHE A 339 -10.13 -1.28 0.30
CA PHE A 339 -8.67 -1.44 0.48
C PHE A 339 -7.82 -0.20 0.15
N VAL A 340 -8.18 0.62 -0.84
CA VAL A 340 -7.32 1.75 -1.30
C VAL A 340 -7.39 2.95 -0.35
N ALA A 341 -8.52 3.15 0.33
CA ALA A 341 -8.58 4.09 1.46
C ALA A 341 -7.63 3.71 2.61
N GLU A 342 -7.10 2.48 2.63
CA GLU A 342 -6.27 1.93 3.71
C GLU A 342 -4.88 1.47 3.25
N GLY A 343 -4.51 1.60 1.96
CA GLY A 343 -3.28 1.00 1.42
C GLY A 343 -2.00 1.38 2.20
N GLU A 344 -1.91 2.63 2.65
CA GLU A 344 -0.79 3.10 3.47
C GLU A 344 -0.84 2.58 4.91
N GLU A 345 -2.04 2.37 5.47
CA GLU A 345 -2.23 1.87 6.84
C GLU A 345 -2.10 0.34 6.93
N LEU A 346 -2.49 -0.39 5.89
CA LEU A 346 -2.23 -1.83 5.74
C LEU A 346 -0.73 -2.10 5.58
N ALA A 347 -0.03 -1.27 4.78
CA ALA A 347 1.42 -1.33 4.69
C ALA A 347 2.11 -1.10 6.05
N LYS A 348 1.59 -0.18 6.89
CA LYS A 348 2.03 0.01 8.28
C LYS A 348 1.74 -1.22 9.15
N GLY A 349 0.57 -1.84 8.99
CA GLY A 349 0.18 -3.07 9.68
C GLY A 349 1.12 -4.24 9.37
N PHE A 350 1.47 -4.45 8.10
CA PHE A 350 2.44 -5.47 7.69
C PHE A 350 3.83 -5.23 8.27
N LYS A 351 4.31 -3.98 8.28
CA LYS A 351 5.60 -3.62 8.91
C LYS A 351 5.57 -3.89 10.41
N SER A 352 4.54 -3.43 11.11
CA SER A 352 4.37 -3.67 12.55
C SER A 352 4.24 -5.16 12.90
N GLY A 353 3.59 -5.96 12.05
CA GLY A 353 3.48 -7.40 12.21
C GLY A 353 4.82 -8.12 12.07
N ARG A 354 5.60 -7.77 11.04
CA ARG A 354 6.96 -8.29 10.84
C ARG A 354 7.87 -7.93 12.01
N ASP A 355 7.81 -6.68 12.48
CA ASP A 355 8.60 -6.20 13.63
C ASP A 355 8.23 -6.91 14.95
N ALA A 356 6.95 -7.24 15.14
CA ALA A 356 6.47 -7.97 16.31
C ALA A 356 6.78 -9.49 16.25
N GLU A 357 6.95 -10.04 15.05
CA GLU A 357 7.28 -11.45 14.82
C GLU A 357 8.81 -11.73 14.86
N ILE A 358 9.63 -10.71 15.16
CA ILE A 358 11.10 -10.80 15.30
C ILE A 358 11.56 -11.86 16.31
N TRP A 359 10.72 -12.32 17.24
CA TRP A 359 11.01 -13.51 18.08
C TRP A 359 11.02 -14.86 17.33
N ARG A 360 10.90 -14.86 16.00
CA ARG A 360 11.01 -16.06 15.14
C ARG A 360 12.13 -16.01 14.09
N LEU A 361 13.02 -15.01 14.10
CA LEU A 361 14.11 -14.87 13.13
C LEU A 361 15.41 -15.57 13.58
N ILE A 362 15.36 -16.90 13.65
CA ILE A 362 16.46 -17.75 13.14
C ILE A 362 15.83 -18.63 12.06
N ALA A 363 15.43 -18.00 10.97
CA ALA A 363 15.12 -18.67 9.72
C ALA A 363 15.37 -17.64 8.61
N GLU A 364 16.58 -17.73 8.11
CA GLU A 364 17.06 -17.52 6.73
C GLU A 364 16.19 -16.70 5.76
N ASP A 365 16.91 -15.77 5.14
CA ASP A 365 16.92 -15.38 3.73
C ASP A 365 16.40 -14.00 3.31
N ASP A 366 17.34 -13.35 2.62
CA ASP A 366 17.31 -12.12 1.85
C ASP A 366 16.27 -12.18 0.70
N GLU A 367 14.97 -12.25 1.00
CA GLU A 367 13.94 -11.93 0.00
C GLU A 367 13.51 -10.47 0.14
N ALA A 368 13.99 -9.69 -0.84
CA ALA A 368 13.76 -8.29 -1.13
C ALA A 368 12.56 -7.63 -0.43
N GLU A 369 12.77 -6.39 0.02
CA GLU A 369 11.75 -5.38 0.30
C GLU A 369 10.84 -5.18 -0.93
N ALA A 370 9.92 -6.11 -1.18
CA ALA A 370 8.85 -5.92 -2.12
C ALA A 370 7.85 -4.98 -1.45
N ASP A 371 7.93 -3.69 -1.81
CA ASP A 371 6.88 -2.73 -1.54
C ASP A 371 5.54 -3.36 -1.94
N PHE A 372 4.67 -3.58 -0.95
CA PHE A 372 3.34 -4.15 -1.16
C PHE A 372 2.55 -3.21 -2.07
N ASN A 373 2.43 -3.57 -3.35
CA ASN A 373 1.64 -2.80 -4.30
C ASN A 373 0.16 -3.13 -4.11
N ALA A 374 -0.52 -2.33 -3.30
CA ALA A 374 -1.94 -2.49 -2.99
C ALA A 374 -2.82 -2.53 -4.24
N LEU A 375 -2.48 -1.79 -5.30
CA LEU A 375 -3.23 -1.78 -6.56
C LEU A 375 -3.07 -3.10 -7.34
N LYS A 376 -1.87 -3.71 -7.30
CA LYS A 376 -1.66 -5.01 -7.92
C LYS A 376 -2.42 -6.11 -7.18
N ALA A 377 -2.29 -6.15 -5.85
CA ALA A 377 -3.01 -7.11 -5.01
C ALA A 377 -4.54 -6.97 -5.15
N LEU A 378 -5.03 -5.74 -5.33
CA LEU A 378 -6.43 -5.44 -5.63
C LEU A 378 -6.86 -6.03 -6.98
N ASN A 379 -6.11 -5.77 -8.05
CA ASN A 379 -6.44 -6.31 -9.38
C ASN A 379 -6.39 -7.84 -9.40
N ASP A 380 -5.42 -8.45 -8.71
CA ASP A 380 -5.32 -9.90 -8.54
C ASP A 380 -6.53 -10.46 -7.77
N LEU A 381 -7.06 -9.72 -6.79
CA LEU A 381 -8.27 -10.11 -6.05
C LEU A 381 -9.53 -10.02 -6.93
N VAL A 382 -9.71 -8.92 -7.67
CA VAL A 382 -10.83 -8.78 -8.62
C VAL A 382 -10.84 -9.91 -9.66
N ASP A 383 -9.65 -10.27 -10.17
CA ASP A 383 -9.51 -11.34 -11.15
C ASP A 383 -9.91 -12.71 -10.58
N ARG A 384 -9.58 -12.97 -9.30
CA ARG A 384 -10.03 -14.17 -8.58
C ARG A 384 -11.54 -14.18 -8.35
N ASP A 385 -12.10 -13.04 -7.96
CA ASP A 385 -13.53 -12.89 -7.67
C ASP A 385 -14.39 -13.11 -8.92
N ILE A 386 -13.87 -12.80 -10.11
CA ILE A 386 -14.62 -12.95 -11.37
C ILE A 386 -14.38 -14.32 -12.02
N SER A 387 -13.39 -15.08 -11.55
CA SER A 387 -12.95 -16.33 -12.18
C SER A 387 -14.09 -17.35 -12.38
N GLY A 388 -15.02 -17.46 -11.44
CA GLY A 388 -16.21 -18.32 -11.53
C GLY A 388 -17.12 -17.94 -12.69
N ALA A 389 -17.49 -16.66 -12.79
CA ALA A 389 -18.29 -16.14 -13.89
C ALA A 389 -17.54 -16.23 -15.24
N ALA A 390 -16.23 -16.00 -15.24
CA ALA A 390 -15.38 -16.10 -16.43
C ALA A 390 -15.32 -17.54 -17.00
N ARG A 391 -15.35 -18.57 -16.14
CA ARG A 391 -15.44 -19.98 -16.59
C ARG A 391 -16.75 -20.25 -17.32
N VAL A 392 -17.87 -19.76 -16.80
CA VAL A 392 -19.20 -19.91 -17.43
C VAL A 392 -19.23 -19.15 -18.77
N LEU A 393 -18.70 -17.91 -18.77
CA LEU A 393 -18.57 -17.09 -19.98
C LEU A 393 -17.79 -17.85 -21.06
N ARG A 394 -16.64 -18.42 -20.71
CA ARG A 394 -15.79 -19.19 -21.62
C ARG A 394 -16.57 -20.34 -22.27
N GLN A 395 -17.24 -21.16 -21.46
CA GLN A 395 -17.99 -22.30 -21.97
C GLN A 395 -19.08 -21.87 -22.96
N ARG A 396 -19.83 -20.81 -22.65
CA ARG A 396 -20.89 -20.28 -23.52
C ARG A 396 -20.34 -19.69 -24.80
N MET A 397 -19.27 -18.89 -24.71
CA MET A 397 -18.65 -18.27 -25.88
C MET A 397 -17.99 -19.31 -26.80
N GLU A 398 -17.32 -20.33 -26.27
CA GLU A 398 -16.76 -21.43 -27.08
C GLU A 398 -17.86 -22.15 -27.88
N GLN A 399 -19.02 -22.40 -27.26
CA GLN A 399 -20.18 -23.00 -27.95
C GLN A 399 -20.68 -22.10 -29.08
N VAL A 400 -20.82 -20.79 -28.85
CA VAL A 400 -21.27 -19.83 -29.86
C VAL A 400 -20.27 -19.73 -31.01
N ILE A 401 -18.97 -19.70 -30.71
CA ILE A 401 -17.90 -19.67 -31.71
C ILE A 401 -18.01 -20.91 -32.61
N GLN A 402 -18.10 -22.11 -32.03
CA GLN A 402 -18.17 -23.37 -32.78
C GLN A 402 -19.47 -23.53 -33.58
N ALA A 403 -20.58 -22.98 -33.10
CA ALA A 403 -21.88 -23.05 -33.78
C ALA A 403 -22.00 -22.07 -34.96
N ASN A 404 -21.08 -21.11 -35.12
CA ASN A 404 -21.10 -20.21 -36.26
C ASN A 404 -20.64 -20.92 -37.54
N GLU A 405 -21.51 -20.92 -38.54
CA GLU A 405 -21.27 -21.48 -39.88
C GLU A 405 -20.86 -20.43 -40.91
N ASP A 406 -21.17 -19.14 -40.65
CA ASP A 406 -20.91 -18.04 -41.58
C ASP A 406 -19.61 -17.28 -41.29
N THR A 407 -18.85 -16.97 -42.35
CA THR A 407 -17.56 -16.27 -42.29
C THR A 407 -17.64 -14.85 -41.70
N ILE A 408 -18.65 -14.05 -42.11
CA ILE A 408 -18.76 -12.64 -41.70
C ILE A 408 -19.11 -12.52 -40.20
N PRO A 409 -20.14 -13.21 -39.67
CA PRO A 409 -20.42 -13.23 -38.23
C PRO A 409 -19.25 -13.75 -37.40
N ALA A 410 -18.54 -14.79 -37.85
CA ALA A 410 -17.36 -15.31 -37.15
C ALA A 410 -16.25 -14.25 -36.99
N TYR A 411 -15.96 -13.49 -38.05
CA TYR A 411 -14.97 -12.41 -37.98
C TYR A 411 -15.45 -11.23 -37.12
N LYS A 412 -16.73 -10.84 -37.23
CA LYS A 412 -17.33 -9.81 -36.37
C LYS A 412 -17.24 -10.19 -34.89
N LEU A 413 -17.46 -11.47 -34.59
CA LEU A 413 -17.38 -12.00 -33.24
C LEU A 413 -15.96 -11.90 -32.70
N ALA A 414 -14.95 -12.30 -33.48
CA ALA A 414 -13.54 -12.15 -33.10
C ALA A 414 -13.18 -10.69 -32.77
N ASN A 415 -13.61 -9.73 -33.60
CA ASN A 415 -13.36 -8.31 -33.35
C ASN A 415 -14.06 -7.79 -32.09
N LEU A 416 -15.29 -8.24 -31.82
CA LEU A 416 -16.01 -7.90 -30.59
C LEU A 416 -15.26 -8.42 -29.35
N ILE A 417 -14.76 -9.64 -29.40
CA ILE A 417 -13.97 -10.25 -28.32
C ILE A 417 -12.67 -9.47 -28.12
N ASN A 418 -11.96 -9.10 -29.19
CA ASN A 418 -10.74 -8.29 -29.11
C ASN A 418 -11.01 -6.88 -28.50
N PHE A 419 -12.12 -6.23 -28.88
CA PHE A 419 -12.53 -4.96 -28.28
C PHE A 419 -12.68 -5.07 -26.75
N TYR A 420 -13.36 -6.11 -26.27
CA TYR A 420 -13.50 -6.34 -24.84
C TYR A 420 -12.17 -6.75 -24.19
N ARG A 421 -11.31 -7.51 -24.88
CA ARG A 421 -9.96 -7.84 -24.40
C ARG A 421 -9.16 -6.58 -24.07
N ILE A 422 -9.12 -5.62 -25.00
CA ILE A 422 -8.45 -4.32 -24.81
C ILE A 422 -9.09 -3.55 -23.66
N THR A 423 -10.42 -3.62 -23.53
CA THR A 423 -11.15 -2.96 -22.45
C THR A 423 -10.78 -3.55 -21.08
N PHE A 424 -10.79 -4.89 -20.94
CA PHE A 424 -10.37 -5.58 -19.70
C PHE A 424 -8.90 -5.37 -19.38
N GLN A 425 -8.03 -5.32 -20.39
CA GLN A 425 -6.61 -5.02 -20.23
C GLN A 425 -6.40 -3.63 -19.62
N LYS A 426 -7.23 -2.64 -19.98
CA LYS A 426 -7.20 -1.30 -19.38
C LYS A 426 -7.72 -1.27 -17.94
N THR A 427 -8.65 -2.16 -17.57
CA THR A 427 -9.25 -2.17 -16.23
C THR A 427 -8.47 -2.97 -15.20
N LEU A 428 -7.95 -4.15 -15.57
CA LEU A 428 -7.28 -5.10 -14.68
C LEU A 428 -5.76 -5.20 -14.90
N GLY A 429 -5.28 -4.71 -16.04
CA GLY A 429 -3.90 -4.88 -16.49
C GLY A 429 -3.68 -6.13 -17.35
N PRO A 430 -2.50 -6.25 -17.97
CA PRO A 430 -2.21 -7.28 -18.97
C PRO A 430 -1.99 -8.70 -18.40
N SER A 431 -1.78 -8.84 -17.09
CA SER A 431 -1.46 -10.12 -16.44
C SER A 431 -2.65 -10.79 -15.75
N SER A 432 -3.88 -10.34 -16.01
CA SER A 432 -5.08 -10.93 -15.42
C SER A 432 -5.52 -12.19 -16.15
N ASN A 433 -6.00 -13.20 -15.40
CA ASN A 433 -6.49 -14.45 -15.97
C ASN A 433 -7.70 -14.21 -16.88
N LEU A 434 -8.55 -13.21 -16.56
CA LEU A 434 -9.66 -12.82 -17.43
C LEU A 434 -9.18 -12.34 -18.80
N VAL A 435 -8.15 -11.48 -18.86
CA VAL A 435 -7.61 -10.98 -20.14
C VAL A 435 -6.97 -12.12 -20.94
N GLU A 436 -6.27 -13.04 -20.29
CA GLU A 436 -5.72 -14.24 -20.93
C GLU A 436 -6.84 -15.13 -21.49
N LEU A 437 -7.90 -15.37 -20.72
CA LEU A 437 -9.07 -16.15 -21.14
C LEU A 437 -9.77 -15.53 -22.36
N ILE A 438 -10.00 -14.22 -22.34
CA ILE A 438 -10.61 -13.51 -23.49
C ILE A 438 -9.67 -13.56 -24.71
N GLY A 439 -8.35 -13.45 -24.53
CA GLY A 439 -7.38 -13.63 -25.62
C GLY A 439 -7.36 -15.05 -26.20
N GLY A 440 -7.57 -16.07 -25.36
CA GLY A 440 -7.79 -17.44 -25.82
C GLY A 440 -9.04 -17.57 -26.68
N LEU A 441 -10.15 -16.95 -26.25
CA LEU A 441 -11.41 -16.93 -27.01
C LEU A 441 -11.30 -16.16 -28.33
N GLU A 442 -10.54 -15.06 -28.36
CA GLU A 442 -10.24 -14.30 -29.58
C GLU A 442 -9.49 -15.18 -30.59
N THR A 443 -8.45 -15.88 -30.11
CA THR A 443 -7.66 -16.80 -30.93
C THR A 443 -8.52 -17.93 -31.49
N GLU A 444 -9.43 -18.47 -30.68
CA GLU A 444 -10.38 -19.51 -31.09
C GLU A 444 -11.39 -18.99 -32.13
N ALA A 445 -11.93 -17.78 -31.95
CA ALA A 445 -12.84 -17.15 -32.90
C ALA A 445 -12.16 -16.89 -34.25
N LEU A 446 -10.90 -16.41 -34.25
CA LEU A 446 -10.10 -16.26 -35.46
C LEU A 446 -9.78 -17.61 -36.11
N ARG A 447 -9.53 -18.66 -35.31
CA ARG A 447 -9.31 -20.02 -35.82
C ARG A 447 -10.56 -20.55 -36.53
N GLN A 448 -11.73 -20.37 -35.95
CA GLN A 448 -13.01 -20.75 -36.57
C GLN A 448 -13.24 -19.97 -37.87
N PHE A 449 -13.04 -18.66 -37.87
CA PHE A 449 -13.10 -17.85 -39.09
C PHE A 449 -12.20 -18.41 -40.21
N ARG A 450 -10.94 -18.71 -39.90
CA ARG A 450 -10.01 -19.31 -40.86
C ARG A 450 -10.45 -20.69 -41.35
N ALA A 451 -11.08 -21.50 -40.48
CA ALA A 451 -11.62 -22.79 -40.87
C ALA A 451 -12.77 -22.62 -41.88
N LEU A 452 -13.72 -21.74 -41.61
CA LEU A 452 -14.84 -21.44 -42.51
C LEU A 452 -14.36 -20.91 -43.87
N VAL A 453 -13.36 -20.04 -43.89
CA VAL A 453 -12.74 -19.54 -45.13
C VAL A 453 -12.10 -20.69 -45.92
N ARG A 454 -11.34 -21.58 -45.26
CA ARG A 454 -10.74 -22.74 -45.93
C ARG A 454 -11.77 -23.72 -46.46
N ASP A 455 -12.84 -23.97 -45.70
CA ASP A 455 -13.93 -24.84 -46.12
C ASP A 455 -14.65 -24.25 -47.33
N HIS A 456 -14.91 -22.94 -47.33
CA HIS A 456 -15.46 -22.24 -48.49
C HIS A 456 -14.55 -22.37 -49.73
N ILE A 457 -13.24 -22.15 -49.58
CA ILE A 457 -12.28 -22.35 -50.67
C ILE A 457 -12.28 -23.80 -51.16
N ALA A 458 -12.33 -24.78 -50.26
CA ALA A 458 -12.36 -26.20 -50.59
C ALA A 458 -13.62 -26.57 -51.40
N THR A 459 -14.79 -26.03 -51.03
CA THR A 459 -16.03 -26.24 -51.80
C THR A 459 -15.96 -25.66 -53.22
N LEU A 460 -15.24 -24.56 -53.39
CA LEU A 460 -15.09 -23.85 -54.67
C LEU A 460 -13.95 -24.39 -55.55
N GLN A 461 -13.19 -25.40 -55.10
CA GLN A 461 -12.04 -25.91 -55.86
C GLN A 461 -12.38 -26.39 -57.28
N GLY A 462 -13.58 -26.93 -57.48
CA GLY A 462 -14.05 -27.35 -58.81
C GLY A 462 -14.37 -26.18 -59.76
N GLU A 463 -14.70 -25.01 -59.22
CA GLU A 463 -15.06 -23.82 -60.01
C GLU A 463 -13.83 -23.09 -60.57
N PHE A 464 -12.65 -23.26 -59.97
CA PHE A 464 -11.37 -22.69 -60.46
C PHE A 464 -10.88 -23.26 -61.79
N GLN A 465 -11.66 -24.09 -62.47
CA GLN A 465 -11.28 -24.68 -63.76
C GLN A 465 -11.98 -24.02 -64.96
N HIS A 466 -13.07 -23.28 -64.75
CA HIS A 466 -13.91 -22.79 -65.83
C HIS A 466 -13.87 -21.26 -65.90
N ALA A 467 -13.06 -20.72 -66.83
CA ALA A 467 -13.01 -19.29 -67.07
C ALA A 467 -14.29 -18.79 -67.78
N PRO A 468 -14.85 -17.64 -67.37
CA PRO A 468 -15.94 -16.99 -68.09
C PRO A 468 -15.58 -16.69 -69.56
N LEU A 469 -16.53 -16.86 -70.47
CA LEU A 469 -16.33 -16.61 -71.90
C LEU A 469 -16.08 -15.12 -72.22
N ASP A 470 -16.54 -14.23 -71.34
CA ASP A 470 -16.35 -12.78 -71.44
C ASP A 470 -15.01 -12.31 -70.86
N LEU A 471 -14.18 -13.22 -70.35
CA LEU A 471 -12.93 -12.94 -69.62
C LEU A 471 -13.12 -11.99 -68.42
N GLY A 472 -14.33 -11.89 -67.89
CA GLY A 472 -14.65 -11.11 -66.71
C GLY A 472 -14.21 -11.78 -65.40
N PRO A 473 -14.26 -11.06 -64.27
CA PRO A 473 -14.01 -11.64 -62.95
C PRO A 473 -15.05 -12.74 -62.66
N PRO A 474 -14.63 -13.97 -62.29
CA PRO A 474 -15.54 -15.08 -62.03
C PRO A 474 -16.52 -14.79 -60.89
N ALA A 475 -17.68 -15.47 -60.89
CA ALA A 475 -18.70 -15.30 -59.85
C ALA A 475 -18.15 -15.55 -58.43
N PHE A 476 -17.35 -16.61 -58.26
CA PHE A 476 -16.71 -16.91 -56.97
C PHE A 476 -15.82 -15.76 -56.47
N LEU A 477 -15.12 -15.06 -57.38
CA LEU A 477 -14.24 -13.94 -57.03
C LEU A 477 -15.08 -12.73 -56.64
N GLN A 478 -16.15 -12.45 -57.39
CA GLN A 478 -17.04 -11.34 -57.05
C GLN A 478 -17.69 -11.54 -55.67
N ASP A 479 -18.12 -12.75 -55.36
CA ASP A 479 -18.75 -13.07 -54.08
C ASP A 479 -17.73 -13.06 -52.93
N SER A 480 -16.52 -13.58 -53.13
CA SER A 480 -15.45 -13.49 -52.13
C SER A 480 -15.02 -12.04 -51.88
N LEU A 481 -14.93 -11.19 -52.92
CA LEU A 481 -14.65 -9.77 -52.78
C LEU A 481 -15.77 -9.03 -52.03
N LYS A 482 -17.05 -9.38 -52.23
CA LYS A 482 -18.16 -8.83 -51.43
C LYS A 482 -18.02 -9.21 -49.95
N GLN A 483 -17.69 -10.47 -49.66
CA GLN A 483 -17.45 -10.93 -48.28
C GLN A 483 -16.25 -10.21 -47.67
N LEU A 484 -15.13 -10.13 -48.40
CA LEU A 484 -13.93 -9.41 -47.96
C LEU A 484 -14.22 -7.94 -47.70
N LYS A 485 -15.00 -7.27 -48.55
CA LYS A 485 -15.42 -5.88 -48.32
C LYS A 485 -16.20 -5.70 -47.02
N ALA A 486 -17.07 -6.66 -46.66
CA ALA A 486 -17.79 -6.64 -45.39
C ALA A 486 -16.86 -6.87 -44.19
N ILE A 487 -15.88 -7.75 -44.33
CA ILE A 487 -14.81 -8.01 -43.34
C ILE A 487 -13.95 -6.74 -43.14
N SER A 488 -13.45 -6.15 -44.23
CA SER A 488 -12.67 -4.91 -44.23
C SER A 488 -13.45 -3.76 -43.59
N LYS A 489 -14.74 -3.60 -43.90
CA LYS A 489 -15.58 -2.57 -43.26
C LYS A 489 -15.72 -2.79 -41.75
N THR A 490 -15.84 -4.05 -41.32
CA THR A 490 -15.89 -4.39 -39.89
C THR A 490 -14.57 -4.02 -39.22
N TYR A 491 -13.43 -4.36 -39.83
CA TYR A 491 -12.10 -4.02 -39.32
C TYR A 491 -11.84 -2.51 -39.29
N ASP A 492 -12.31 -1.78 -40.32
CA ASP A 492 -12.20 -0.34 -40.41
C ASP A 492 -12.94 0.36 -39.27
N SER A 493 -14.16 -0.10 -38.98
CA SER A 493 -14.98 0.39 -37.86
C SER A 493 -14.51 -0.09 -36.48
N SER A 494 -13.67 -1.12 -36.43
CA SER A 494 -13.16 -1.66 -35.17
C SER A 494 -12.08 -0.74 -34.63
N LEU A 495 -12.16 -0.42 -33.33
CA LEU A 495 -11.24 0.48 -32.63
C LEU A 495 -9.88 -0.21 -32.40
N SER A 496 -9.15 -0.55 -33.47
CA SER A 496 -7.77 -1.03 -33.35
C SER A 496 -6.86 0.15 -33.01
N THR A 497 -6.21 0.09 -31.85
CA THR A 497 -5.25 1.09 -31.38
C THR A 497 -3.81 0.74 -31.76
N SER A 498 -3.59 -0.28 -32.59
CA SER A 498 -2.23 -0.65 -33.00
C SER A 498 -1.71 0.32 -34.07
N GLU A 499 -0.43 0.69 -33.95
CA GLU A 499 0.23 1.51 -34.97
C GLU A 499 0.43 0.73 -36.29
N ASP A 500 0.28 -0.61 -36.25
CA ASP A 500 0.57 -1.55 -37.34
C ASP A 500 -0.69 -2.26 -37.89
N ARG A 501 -1.80 -1.52 -38.04
CA ARG A 501 -3.08 -2.05 -38.56
C ARG A 501 -2.97 -2.78 -39.90
N GLU A 502 -2.03 -2.37 -40.74
CA GLU A 502 -1.80 -2.98 -42.06
C GLU A 502 -1.19 -4.39 -41.94
N SER A 503 -0.29 -4.62 -40.98
CA SER A 503 0.33 -5.93 -40.75
C SER A 503 -0.65 -6.95 -40.16
N GLU A 504 -1.49 -6.52 -39.22
CA GLU A 504 -2.53 -7.37 -38.62
C GLU A 504 -3.54 -7.86 -39.68
N PHE A 505 -3.94 -6.96 -40.59
CA PHE A 505 -4.89 -7.27 -41.65
C PHE A 505 -4.28 -8.11 -42.79
N GLU A 506 -2.96 -8.08 -42.98
CA GLU A 506 -2.29 -8.91 -43.99
C GLU A 506 -2.52 -10.42 -43.73
N ASN A 507 -2.65 -10.84 -42.48
CA ASN A 507 -3.02 -12.23 -42.15
C ASN A 507 -4.41 -12.59 -42.68
N VAL A 508 -5.38 -11.67 -42.56
CA VAL A 508 -6.74 -11.86 -43.07
C VAL A 508 -6.72 -11.89 -44.61
N LEU A 509 -5.91 -11.06 -45.25
CA LEU A 509 -5.72 -11.10 -46.71
C LEU A 509 -5.04 -12.40 -47.17
N SER A 510 -4.05 -12.90 -46.43
CA SER A 510 -3.40 -14.17 -46.72
C SER A 510 -4.39 -15.34 -46.66
N ASP A 511 -5.32 -15.32 -45.71
CA ASP A 511 -6.29 -16.41 -45.52
C ASP A 511 -7.49 -16.29 -46.47
N ALA A 512 -8.06 -15.09 -46.64
CA ALA A 512 -9.36 -14.87 -47.30
C ALA A 512 -9.29 -14.18 -48.67
N PHE A 513 -8.12 -13.72 -49.12
CA PHE A 513 -7.95 -13.06 -50.42
C PHE A 513 -6.96 -13.79 -51.34
N GLU A 514 -5.78 -14.16 -50.83
CA GLU A 514 -4.72 -14.80 -51.62
C GLU A 514 -5.17 -16.10 -52.32
N PRO A 515 -5.92 -17.02 -51.68
CA PRO A 515 -6.34 -18.26 -52.34
C PRO A 515 -7.22 -18.03 -53.58
N PHE A 516 -8.11 -17.03 -53.53
CA PHE A 516 -8.96 -16.68 -54.66
C PHE A 516 -8.18 -16.04 -55.80
N MET A 517 -7.22 -15.18 -55.49
CA MET A 517 -6.34 -14.59 -56.50
C MET A 517 -5.43 -15.63 -57.14
N SER A 518 -4.85 -16.54 -56.34
CA SER A 518 -4.05 -17.66 -56.85
C SER A 518 -4.88 -18.59 -57.74
N GLY A 519 -6.15 -18.84 -57.39
CA GLY A 519 -7.11 -19.53 -58.25
C GLY A 519 -7.26 -18.84 -59.61
N CYS A 520 -7.44 -17.53 -59.63
CA CYS A 520 -7.52 -16.75 -60.88
C CYS A 520 -6.20 -16.77 -61.68
N GLU A 521 -5.05 -16.67 -61.02
CA GLU A 521 -3.74 -16.77 -61.68
C GLU A 521 -3.53 -18.15 -62.33
N ASN A 522 -3.99 -19.23 -61.69
CA ASN A 522 -3.93 -20.57 -62.26
C ASN A 522 -4.89 -20.74 -63.44
N MET A 523 -6.08 -20.13 -63.39
CA MET A 523 -6.99 -20.08 -64.54
C MET A 523 -6.34 -19.36 -65.72
N ALA A 524 -5.72 -18.20 -65.49
CA ALA A 524 -5.04 -17.42 -66.53
C ALA A 524 -3.92 -18.22 -67.22
N LYS A 525 -3.16 -19.03 -66.47
CA LYS A 525 -2.08 -19.88 -67.01
C LYS A 525 -2.57 -20.97 -67.97
N ASN A 526 -3.82 -21.41 -67.83
CA ASN A 526 -4.41 -22.43 -68.72
C ASN A 526 -5.00 -21.82 -70.01
N MET A 527 -4.96 -20.49 -70.15
CA MET A 527 -5.47 -19.76 -71.31
C MET A 527 -4.32 -19.37 -72.25
N ASN A 528 -4.63 -18.86 -73.45
CA ASN A 528 -3.61 -18.21 -74.28
C ASN A 528 -3.07 -16.95 -73.56
N ALA A 529 -1.86 -16.52 -73.90
CA ALA A 529 -1.18 -15.42 -73.21
C ALA A 529 -2.02 -14.13 -73.18
N GLN A 530 -2.69 -13.80 -74.30
CA GLN A 530 -3.53 -12.63 -74.43
C GLN A 530 -4.81 -12.70 -73.57
N ASN A 531 -5.61 -13.77 -73.67
CA ASN A 531 -6.84 -13.88 -72.88
C ASN A 531 -6.52 -14.06 -71.39
N GLY A 532 -5.43 -14.76 -71.07
CA GLY A 532 -4.95 -14.89 -69.70
C GLY A 532 -4.58 -13.53 -69.08
N ALA A 533 -3.87 -12.68 -69.83
CA ALA A 533 -3.55 -11.32 -69.38
C ALA A 533 -4.79 -10.43 -69.24
N ILE A 534 -5.72 -10.44 -70.21
CA ILE A 534 -6.99 -9.71 -70.13
C ILE A 534 -7.80 -10.14 -68.89
N PHE A 535 -7.96 -11.45 -68.70
CA PHE A 535 -8.69 -12.01 -67.57
C PHE A 535 -8.05 -11.61 -66.23
N LEU A 536 -6.72 -11.69 -66.13
CA LEU A 536 -6.01 -11.34 -64.91
C LEU A 536 -6.13 -9.85 -64.59
N ILE A 537 -6.04 -8.96 -65.59
CA ILE A 537 -6.23 -7.51 -65.40
C ILE A 537 -7.65 -7.21 -64.92
N ASN A 538 -8.68 -7.84 -65.50
CA ASN A 538 -10.07 -7.67 -65.06
C ASN A 538 -10.28 -8.13 -63.60
N CYS A 539 -9.69 -9.27 -63.23
CA CYS A 539 -9.73 -9.78 -61.85
C CYS A 539 -9.00 -8.85 -60.87
N ILE A 540 -7.79 -8.41 -61.22
CA ILE A 540 -6.99 -7.49 -60.40
C ILE A 540 -7.69 -6.13 -60.24
N SER A 541 -8.29 -5.60 -61.31
CA SER A 541 -9.03 -4.33 -61.27
C SER A 541 -10.21 -4.40 -60.31
N SER A 542 -10.95 -5.52 -60.35
CA SER A 542 -12.05 -5.77 -59.40
C SER A 542 -11.56 -5.87 -57.95
N ALA A 543 -10.42 -6.52 -57.73
CA ALA A 543 -9.81 -6.62 -56.41
C ALA A 543 -9.30 -5.26 -55.89
N ILE A 544 -8.66 -4.45 -56.75
CA ILE A 544 -8.22 -3.08 -56.41
C ILE A 544 -9.43 -2.24 -56.01
N ALA A 545 -10.51 -2.24 -56.81
CA ALA A 545 -11.73 -1.49 -56.50
C ALA A 545 -12.39 -1.91 -55.17
N CYS A 546 -12.18 -3.15 -54.74
CA CYS A 546 -12.66 -3.65 -53.45
C CYS A 546 -11.81 -3.14 -52.27
N LEU A 547 -10.49 -3.07 -52.44
CA LEU A 547 -9.53 -2.75 -51.37
C LEU A 547 -9.27 -1.25 -51.23
N GLU A 548 -9.23 -0.51 -52.35
CA GLU A 548 -8.90 0.92 -52.42
C GLU A 548 -9.63 1.84 -51.42
N PRO A 549 -10.90 1.61 -51.03
CA PRO A 549 -11.56 2.43 -50.01
C PRO A 549 -10.94 2.38 -48.61
N PHE A 550 -10.05 1.43 -48.33
CA PHE A 550 -9.52 1.16 -46.99
C PHE A 550 -8.03 1.51 -46.88
N GLU A 551 -7.67 2.42 -45.98
CA GLU A 551 -6.30 2.93 -45.82
C GLU A 551 -5.28 1.83 -45.49
N PHE A 552 -5.67 0.85 -44.67
CA PHE A 552 -4.81 -0.27 -44.24
C PHE A 552 -4.56 -1.33 -45.34
N THR A 553 -5.00 -1.10 -46.58
CA THR A 553 -4.78 -2.01 -47.71
C THR A 553 -3.92 -1.40 -48.82
N GLN A 554 -3.33 -0.23 -48.57
CA GLN A 554 -2.59 0.52 -49.59
C GLN A 554 -1.38 -0.24 -50.12
N HIS A 555 -0.61 -0.92 -49.27
CA HIS A 555 0.54 -1.70 -49.71
C HIS A 555 0.11 -2.84 -50.64
N ARG A 556 -0.95 -3.58 -50.26
CA ARG A 556 -1.51 -4.65 -51.10
C ARG A 556 -2.01 -4.11 -52.43
N THR A 557 -2.69 -2.97 -52.42
CA THR A 557 -3.21 -2.31 -53.63
C THR A 557 -2.09 -1.87 -54.57
N LYS A 558 -0.99 -1.32 -54.04
CA LYS A 558 0.21 -0.99 -54.84
C LYS A 558 0.83 -2.22 -55.50
N ARG A 559 0.93 -3.33 -54.77
CA ARG A 559 1.43 -4.62 -55.30
C ARG A 559 0.53 -5.16 -56.41
N LEU A 560 -0.78 -5.05 -56.26
CA LEU A 560 -1.75 -5.46 -57.29
C LEU A 560 -1.67 -4.58 -58.54
N ARG A 561 -1.55 -3.25 -58.38
CA ARG A 561 -1.35 -2.33 -59.52
C ARG A 561 -0.08 -2.69 -60.30
N ALA A 562 1.04 -2.91 -59.62
CA ALA A 562 2.29 -3.32 -60.26
C ALA A 562 2.14 -4.64 -61.06
N LYS A 563 1.39 -5.62 -60.53
CA LYS A 563 1.06 -6.86 -61.28
C LYS A 563 0.16 -6.58 -62.49
N SER A 564 -0.80 -5.67 -62.37
CA SER A 564 -1.67 -5.26 -63.49
C SER A 564 -0.87 -4.57 -64.59
N ASP A 565 0.06 -3.69 -64.22
CA ASP A 565 0.92 -2.97 -65.15
C ASP A 565 1.86 -3.92 -65.90
N ASP A 566 2.37 -4.95 -65.23
CA ASP A 566 3.19 -5.99 -65.86
C ASP A 566 2.40 -6.83 -66.87
N ALA A 567 1.16 -7.23 -66.51
CA ALA A 567 0.26 -7.90 -67.45
C ALA A 567 -0.13 -7.01 -68.63
N ALA A 568 -0.34 -5.71 -68.40
CA ALA A 568 -0.63 -4.74 -69.45
C ALA A 568 0.55 -4.57 -70.43
N LYS A 569 1.80 -4.58 -69.95
CA LYS A 569 2.99 -4.60 -70.82
C LYS A 569 3.01 -5.83 -71.72
N GLY A 570 2.65 -7.01 -71.21
CA GLY A 570 2.49 -8.21 -72.02
C GLY A 570 1.46 -8.06 -73.14
N LEU A 571 0.35 -7.35 -72.88
CA LEU A 571 -0.64 -7.02 -73.90
C LEU A 571 -0.13 -6.01 -74.92
N ILE A 572 0.64 -5.00 -74.50
CA ILE A 572 1.29 -4.04 -75.42
C ILE A 572 2.19 -4.80 -76.39
N THR A 573 3.04 -5.71 -75.89
CA THR A 573 3.90 -6.55 -76.75
C THR A 573 3.07 -7.43 -77.70
N SER A 574 1.96 -8.00 -77.24
CA SER A 574 1.07 -8.81 -78.09
C SER A 574 0.42 -7.97 -79.20
N GLN A 575 -0.01 -6.75 -78.89
CA GLN A 575 -0.63 -5.83 -79.85
C GLN A 575 0.39 -5.29 -80.85
N TYR A 576 1.60 -4.97 -80.39
CA TYR A 576 2.72 -4.60 -81.24
C TYR A 576 3.09 -5.73 -82.21
N GLN A 577 3.14 -6.99 -81.74
CA GLN A 577 3.33 -8.15 -82.62
C GLN A 577 2.18 -8.33 -83.63
N PHE A 578 0.94 -7.99 -83.25
CA PHE A 578 -0.18 -7.97 -84.18
C PHE A 578 0.02 -6.93 -85.28
N PHE A 579 0.46 -5.71 -84.94
CA PHE A 579 0.79 -4.68 -85.94
C PHE A 579 1.95 -5.11 -86.86
N ARG A 580 3.03 -5.70 -86.33
CA ARG A 580 4.15 -6.21 -87.14
C ARG A 580 3.74 -7.30 -88.12
N LYS A 581 2.99 -8.29 -87.65
CA LYS A 581 2.55 -9.42 -88.48
C LYS A 581 1.46 -9.03 -89.47
N GLY A 582 0.51 -8.20 -89.04
CA GLY A 582 -0.60 -7.71 -89.86
C GLY A 582 -0.15 -6.79 -91.00
N SER A 583 0.88 -5.97 -90.76
CA SER A 583 1.48 -5.11 -91.79
C SER A 583 2.39 -5.85 -92.78
N GLY A 584 2.76 -7.11 -92.52
CA GLY A 584 3.74 -7.84 -93.32
C GLY A 584 5.19 -7.39 -93.12
N LEU A 585 5.44 -6.43 -92.21
CA LEU A 585 6.76 -5.86 -91.94
C LEU A 585 7.58 -6.67 -90.92
N ASP A 586 6.99 -7.68 -90.27
CA ASP A 586 7.64 -8.46 -89.21
C ASP A 586 9.01 -9.02 -89.61
N ALA A 587 9.10 -9.63 -90.80
CA ALA A 587 10.34 -10.19 -91.33
C ALA A 587 11.39 -9.12 -91.67
N ILE A 588 10.95 -7.93 -92.11
CA ILE A 588 11.82 -6.80 -92.44
C ILE A 588 12.38 -6.20 -91.15
N PHE A 589 11.54 -5.99 -90.13
CA PHE A 589 11.99 -5.53 -88.83
C PHE A 589 12.94 -6.52 -88.15
N MET A 590 12.69 -7.84 -88.24
CA MET A 590 13.64 -8.82 -87.69
C MET A 590 15.01 -8.76 -88.39
N LYS A 591 15.04 -8.61 -89.72
CA LYS A 591 16.30 -8.44 -90.48
C LYS A 591 17.03 -7.15 -90.08
N LEU A 592 16.30 -6.08 -89.83
CA LEU A 592 16.85 -4.78 -89.44
C LEU A 592 17.33 -4.75 -87.97
N GLU A 593 16.70 -5.54 -87.10
CA GLU A 593 17.11 -5.72 -85.70
C GLU A 593 18.37 -6.61 -85.56
N GLU A 594 18.64 -7.50 -86.52
CA GLU A 594 19.80 -8.41 -86.52
C GLU A 594 21.09 -7.77 -87.08
N ASP A 595 21.00 -6.64 -87.79
CA ASP A 595 22.14 -5.94 -88.39
C ASP A 595 22.49 -4.66 -87.62
N ASP A 596 23.67 -4.65 -86.96
CA ASP A 596 24.17 -3.50 -86.19
C ASP A 596 24.42 -2.26 -87.09
N ASP A 597 24.64 -2.46 -88.39
CA ASP A 597 24.96 -1.39 -89.36
C ASP A 597 23.71 -0.90 -90.15
N LYS A 598 22.52 -1.48 -89.93
CA LYS A 598 21.23 -1.09 -90.56
C LYS A 598 21.32 -0.84 -92.07
N ASN A 599 22.05 -1.69 -92.80
CA ASN A 599 22.34 -1.42 -94.21
C ASN A 599 21.12 -1.67 -95.13
N ALA A 600 20.86 -0.75 -96.06
CA ALA A 600 19.78 -0.87 -97.05
C ALA A 600 19.93 -2.08 -98.01
N SER A 601 21.15 -2.61 -98.16
CA SER A 601 21.46 -3.76 -99.03
C SER A 601 20.78 -5.09 -98.62
N LEU A 602 20.14 -5.14 -97.45
CA LEU A 602 19.40 -6.31 -96.95
C LEU A 602 17.93 -6.35 -97.40
N LEU A 603 17.43 -5.28 -98.00
CA LEU A 603 16.04 -5.14 -98.45
C LEU A 603 15.91 -5.65 -99.90
N ASP A 604 15.18 -6.75 -100.10
CA ASP A 604 14.79 -7.19 -101.45
C ASP A 604 13.59 -6.34 -101.93
N GLU A 605 13.73 -5.70 -103.08
CA GLU A 605 12.67 -4.89 -103.71
C GLU A 605 11.33 -5.63 -103.81
N LYS A 606 11.37 -6.94 -104.05
CA LYS A 606 10.15 -7.76 -104.15
C LYS A 606 9.46 -7.97 -102.80
N GLU A 607 10.25 -8.17 -101.75
CA GLU A 607 9.73 -8.31 -100.38
C GLU A 607 9.17 -6.97 -99.90
N LEU A 608 9.83 -5.86 -100.24
CA LEU A 608 9.41 -4.51 -99.91
C LEU A 608 8.11 -4.11 -100.63
N ALA A 609 7.98 -4.41 -101.93
CA ALA A 609 6.75 -4.20 -102.70
C ALA A 609 5.56 -5.00 -102.13
N GLN A 610 5.79 -6.26 -101.77
CA GLN A 610 4.77 -7.12 -101.18
C GLN A 610 4.35 -6.65 -99.78
N ALA A 611 5.30 -6.19 -98.97
CA ALA A 611 5.03 -5.61 -97.67
C ALA A 611 4.26 -4.28 -97.78
N SER A 612 4.57 -3.44 -98.77
CA SER A 612 3.86 -2.18 -99.04
C SER A 612 2.38 -2.41 -99.33
N GLN A 613 2.08 -3.36 -100.22
CA GLN A 613 0.69 -3.72 -100.55
C GLN A 613 -0.05 -4.31 -99.33
N THR A 614 0.63 -5.16 -98.55
CA THR A 614 0.03 -5.78 -97.35
C THR A 614 -0.25 -4.74 -96.27
N LEU A 615 0.65 -3.77 -96.09
CA LEU A 615 0.47 -2.64 -95.19
C LEU A 615 -0.71 -1.77 -95.59
N ASP A 616 -0.84 -1.42 -96.88
CA ASP A 616 -1.96 -0.62 -97.40
C ASP A 616 -3.32 -1.29 -97.21
N ASP A 617 -3.38 -2.62 -97.36
CA ASP A 617 -4.60 -3.40 -97.12
C ASP A 617 -4.95 -3.52 -95.62
N PHE A 618 -3.95 -3.46 -94.74
CA PHE A 618 -4.09 -3.62 -93.29
C PHE A 618 -4.47 -2.32 -92.55
N LEU A 619 -3.83 -1.19 -92.89
CA LEU A 619 -3.99 0.09 -92.18
C LEU A 619 -5.45 0.55 -91.99
N PRO A 620 -6.38 0.41 -92.96
CA PRO A 620 -7.76 0.88 -92.79
C PRO A 620 -8.54 0.20 -91.67
N SER A 621 -8.21 -1.04 -91.31
CA SER A 621 -8.87 -1.79 -90.22
C SER A 621 -7.97 -2.03 -89.01
N ALA A 622 -6.67 -1.80 -89.12
CA ALA A 622 -5.65 -2.12 -88.11
C ALA A 622 -6.00 -1.69 -86.68
N LEU A 623 -6.41 -0.43 -86.49
CA LEU A 623 -6.80 0.07 -85.15
C LEU A 623 -8.06 -0.59 -84.62
N MET A 624 -9.08 -0.76 -85.48
CA MET A 624 -10.34 -1.36 -85.06
C MET A 624 -10.17 -2.83 -84.71
N ASP A 625 -9.38 -3.56 -85.49
CA ASP A 625 -9.07 -4.97 -85.25
C ASP A 625 -8.19 -5.12 -84.00
N ALA A 626 -7.22 -4.21 -83.78
CA ALA A 626 -6.45 -4.15 -82.54
C ALA A 626 -7.34 -3.86 -81.33
N MET A 627 -8.33 -2.97 -81.44
CA MET A 627 -9.30 -2.75 -80.35
C MET A 627 -10.22 -3.96 -80.14
N ASP A 628 -10.64 -4.67 -81.20
CA ASP A 628 -11.47 -5.88 -81.08
C ASP A 628 -10.71 -7.02 -80.38
N ASN A 629 -9.39 -7.14 -80.60
CA ASN A 629 -8.50 -8.06 -79.89
C ASN A 629 -8.55 -7.88 -78.35
N LEU A 630 -8.89 -6.68 -77.88
CA LEU A 630 -8.96 -6.33 -76.45
C LEU A 630 -10.40 -6.10 -75.97
N LYS A 631 -11.43 -6.44 -76.75
CA LYS A 631 -12.85 -6.14 -76.43
C LYS A 631 -13.36 -6.66 -75.09
N HIS A 632 -12.71 -7.68 -74.55
CA HIS A 632 -13.06 -8.31 -73.28
C HIS A 632 -12.38 -7.64 -72.07
N LEU A 633 -11.47 -6.68 -72.28
CA LEU A 633 -10.91 -5.87 -71.22
C LEU A 633 -11.95 -4.84 -70.75
N GLN A 634 -12.28 -4.84 -69.46
CA GLN A 634 -13.37 -4.03 -68.93
C GLN A 634 -13.02 -2.53 -68.81
N ASP A 635 -11.72 -2.21 -68.66
CA ASP A 635 -11.26 -0.83 -68.59
C ASP A 635 -11.01 -0.26 -70.00
N SER A 636 -11.99 0.49 -70.51
CA SER A 636 -11.92 1.13 -71.82
C SER A 636 -10.79 2.16 -71.94
N LYS A 637 -10.32 2.78 -70.84
CA LYS A 637 -9.18 3.70 -70.90
C LYS A 637 -7.89 2.93 -71.08
N LEU A 638 -7.75 1.81 -70.37
CA LEU A 638 -6.58 0.94 -70.49
C LEU A 638 -6.50 0.29 -71.86
N VAL A 639 -7.62 -0.13 -72.47
CA VAL A 639 -7.66 -0.61 -73.87
C VAL A 639 -7.03 0.41 -74.81
N ARG A 640 -7.48 1.67 -74.70
CA ARG A 640 -7.00 2.76 -75.55
C ARG A 640 -5.51 3.01 -75.34
N GLN A 641 -5.06 3.09 -74.09
CA GLN A 641 -3.65 3.29 -73.74
C GLN A 641 -2.75 2.16 -74.27
N ILE A 642 -3.17 0.89 -74.12
CA ILE A 642 -2.40 -0.26 -74.61
C ILE A 642 -2.28 -0.22 -76.14
N THR A 643 -3.38 0.08 -76.84
CA THR A 643 -3.37 0.13 -78.31
C THR A 643 -2.60 1.34 -78.84
N GLU A 644 -2.73 2.52 -78.24
CA GLU A 644 -1.97 3.72 -78.60
C GLU A 644 -0.46 3.50 -78.38
N GLU A 645 -0.05 2.96 -77.23
CA GLU A 645 1.36 2.67 -76.94
C GLU A 645 1.94 1.62 -77.90
N ALA A 646 1.19 0.57 -78.22
CA ALA A 646 1.63 -0.45 -79.18
C ALA A 646 1.73 0.11 -80.62
N ALA A 647 0.78 0.98 -81.01
CA ALA A 647 0.81 1.66 -82.30
C ALA A 647 1.96 2.66 -82.39
N GLU A 648 2.26 3.38 -81.30
CA GLU A 648 3.39 4.30 -81.22
C GLU A 648 4.73 3.56 -81.34
N GLN A 649 4.89 2.41 -80.66
CA GLN A 649 6.06 1.54 -80.84
C GLN A 649 6.23 1.09 -82.30
N PHE A 650 5.15 0.64 -82.93
CA PHE A 650 5.17 0.27 -84.35
C PHE A 650 5.53 1.45 -85.27
N CYS A 651 5.01 2.65 -85.00
CA CYS A 651 5.36 3.85 -85.77
C CYS A 651 6.84 4.21 -85.62
N ASN A 652 7.41 4.08 -84.41
CA ASN A 652 8.82 4.40 -84.16
C ASN A 652 9.77 3.41 -84.85
N ASP A 653 9.41 2.13 -84.96
CA ASP A 653 10.20 1.16 -85.72
C ASP A 653 10.03 1.35 -87.22
N PHE A 654 8.83 1.77 -87.66
CA PHE A 654 8.61 2.16 -89.04
C PHE A 654 9.41 3.41 -89.42
N GLU A 655 9.57 4.40 -88.53
CA GLU A 655 10.44 5.57 -88.76
C GLU A 655 11.89 5.15 -89.05
N GLN A 656 12.40 4.14 -88.34
CA GLN A 656 13.74 3.61 -88.60
C GLN A 656 13.83 2.92 -89.96
N LEU A 657 12.77 2.23 -90.39
CA LEU A 657 12.71 1.65 -91.72
C LEU A 657 12.65 2.74 -92.82
N GLU A 658 11.90 3.82 -92.60
CA GLU A 658 11.86 4.97 -93.52
C GLU A 658 13.24 5.65 -93.64
N GLU A 659 13.98 5.78 -92.53
CA GLU A 659 15.35 6.32 -92.53
C GLU A 659 16.28 5.45 -93.39
N VAL A 660 16.25 4.13 -93.20
CA VAL A 660 17.08 3.17 -93.97
C VAL A 660 16.71 3.14 -95.46
N ILE A 661 15.42 3.24 -95.80
CA ILE A 661 14.97 3.34 -97.20
C ILE A 661 15.45 4.66 -97.82
N THR A 662 15.45 5.76 -97.05
CA THR A 662 15.92 7.06 -97.52
C THR A 662 17.44 7.08 -97.73
N GLU A 663 18.20 6.50 -96.80
CA GLU A 663 19.66 6.37 -96.92
C GLU A 663 20.06 5.44 -98.09
N GLY A 664 19.35 4.32 -98.28
CA GLY A 664 19.57 3.42 -99.42
C GLY A 664 19.26 4.05 -100.78
N ASP A 665 18.28 4.94 -100.84
CA ASP A 665 17.98 5.72 -102.04
C ASP A 665 19.02 6.81 -102.32
N ASP A 666 19.58 7.43 -101.28
CA ASP A 666 20.66 8.41 -101.42
C ASP A 666 21.99 7.76 -101.89
N GLU A 667 22.22 6.48 -101.56
CA GLU A 667 23.39 5.69 -102.01
C GLU A 667 23.23 5.11 -103.44
N SER A 668 22.00 4.87 -103.90
CA SER A 668 21.71 4.28 -105.23
C SER A 668 21.62 5.30 -106.39
N VAL A 669 21.65 6.60 -106.10
CA VAL A 669 21.62 7.70 -107.10
C VAL A 669 22.80 7.64 -108.11
N ASP A 670 23.83 6.84 -107.85
CA ASP A 670 24.99 6.64 -108.74
C ASP A 670 24.77 5.59 -109.85
N SER A 671 23.62 4.89 -109.91
CA SER A 671 23.28 3.91 -110.95
C SER A 671 22.02 4.28 -111.74
N GLU A 672 22.15 4.60 -113.03
CA GLU A 672 21.10 5.13 -113.92
C GLU A 672 19.93 4.16 -114.25
N ASP A 673 19.88 2.95 -113.68
CA ASP A 673 18.93 1.89 -114.06
C ASP A 673 18.11 1.28 -112.89
N ASP A 674 18.28 1.70 -111.63
CA ASP A 674 17.47 1.21 -110.49
C ASP A 674 16.33 2.18 -110.13
N GLU A 675 15.09 1.67 -110.13
CA GLU A 675 13.94 2.39 -109.56
C GLU A 675 14.13 2.43 -108.03
N GLY A 676 14.52 3.58 -107.47
CA GLY A 676 14.81 3.72 -106.03
C GLY A 676 13.75 3.08 -105.12
N LEU A 677 14.17 2.52 -104.00
CA LEU A 677 13.38 1.82 -102.99
C LEU A 677 12.15 2.63 -102.53
N ARG A 678 12.21 3.96 -102.56
CA ARG A 678 11.06 4.85 -102.23
C ARG A 678 9.98 4.90 -103.31
N SER A 679 10.30 4.54 -104.55
CA SER A 679 9.31 4.34 -105.60
C SER A 679 8.49 3.06 -105.38
N VAL A 680 9.12 2.05 -104.76
CA VAL A 680 8.51 0.76 -104.39
C VAL A 680 7.74 0.85 -103.07
N PHE A 681 8.17 1.72 -102.15
CA PHE A 681 7.54 1.93 -100.85
C PHE A 681 7.24 3.42 -100.58
N PRO A 682 6.09 3.95 -101.03
CA PRO A 682 5.82 5.39 -101.02
C PRO A 682 5.31 5.95 -99.68
N ARG A 683 4.90 5.10 -98.72
CA ARG A 683 4.29 5.51 -97.45
C ARG A 683 5.32 6.12 -96.49
N THR A 684 4.93 7.20 -95.82
CA THR A 684 5.74 7.86 -94.79
C THR A 684 5.25 7.55 -93.38
N ALA A 685 6.14 7.61 -92.40
CA ALA A 685 5.80 7.38 -90.99
C ALA A 685 4.77 8.39 -90.47
N ALA A 686 4.81 9.63 -90.98
CA ALA A 686 3.83 10.66 -90.67
C ALA A 686 2.41 10.29 -91.12
N GLU A 687 2.26 9.65 -92.29
CA GLU A 687 0.96 9.15 -92.75
C GLU A 687 0.45 8.00 -91.90
N ILE A 688 1.33 7.05 -91.56
CA ILE A 688 0.98 5.89 -90.74
C ILE A 688 0.58 6.33 -89.33
N ARG A 689 1.31 7.27 -88.72
CA ARG A 689 0.99 7.79 -87.38
C ARG A 689 -0.36 8.49 -87.34
N VAL A 690 -0.78 9.18 -88.42
CA VAL A 690 -2.12 9.79 -88.51
C VAL A 690 -3.22 8.74 -88.69
N LEU A 691 -2.94 7.65 -89.39
CA LEU A 691 -3.89 6.54 -89.57
C LEU A 691 -4.02 5.67 -88.31
N LEU A 692 -3.00 5.67 -87.44
CA LEU A 692 -2.94 4.90 -86.21
C LEU A 692 -3.16 5.74 -84.91
N SER A 693 -3.58 7.00 -85.02
CA SER A 693 -3.87 7.89 -83.88
C SER A 693 -5.34 8.01 -83.48
#